data_AF-A0A2E0ZCR1-F1
#
_entry.id   AF-A0A2E0ZCR1-F1
#
_cell.length_a   1.000
_cell.length_b   1.000
_cell.length_c   1.000
_cell.angle_alpha   90.00
_cell.angle_beta   90.00
_cell.angle_gamma   90.00
#
_symmetry.space_group_name_H-M   'P 1'
#
loop_
_entity.id
_entity.type
_entity.pdbx_description
1 polymer ?
#
loop_
_entity_poly.entity_id
_entity_poly.type
_entity_poly.pdbx_seq_one_letter_code
_entity_poly.pdbx_strand_id
1 'polypeptide(L)'
;GETDLLYWKRRVVEACIYGVDKNPMAVELAKLSLWLKTAAADKPLNFLDHHLQHGDSLIGAWLDDLQAPPNSKTQSLISDSQSPLFDESAFTRDINRAVADVMRIESLPTLDIDDIHAKEATWQQIRDTHVARWQRLADLWVSAYFGNAMTPEEYRALAAHLQGQPPGGSHTQTPGDSNPPGGSLMTDAQLNHFLQHPAVTNNDYFHWELAFPEVFFDEYGRSRHEAAGFDAVIGNPPYALVKDPNIRSFLDTNFESCEYQYDLFVVFMEQAIKTTRQGGIHSFIVPTTFMVEYYFKKIRNFILQTSDIQKLLHFTYQVFKDVTVESAIYQLNIGENKNGENLIETSVIEQEETFRTGNFAINKIAQKEFAKLSDTDFNITIASPVGKIALKILNSNHYRLDEIAEITVGIKPYQTGKGKPKQTKADVKSRIYDATYKVDDTYKRYLMGRDVNRYVIAPLEDRWLSYGDWLAEPRPAAPFFNDKKILIRQTGDSIIAALDTAQHLTLNNIHNLNIIAVISVSYEFLLAILNSKLITAYHQIFVPEAGRTFAEVKTVDLVQLPIPKIKFSEERQAAVVNTAKTHYAQGNTAALLAWAAAELVANRSDTIHDLLAHLAEQMIALNQQKQAALEAFWLDLEGVTDAKSFDTLRNKGKWEQSLHKNVPAARPFVAEASRSTITLDATLGWNEDAFKGMVKELVGSVSGLSKLVQVYRDHAPSVTALNQRLTTTDHLIDQIVYKLYNLTPEEIAIVEGG
;
A
#
# COMPACT_ATOMS: atom_id res chain seq x y z
N GLY A 1 -27.46 34.80 -33.24
CA GLY A 1 -28.28 33.64 -32.90
C GLY A 1 -27.41 32.68 -32.14
N GLU A 2 -27.84 32.28 -30.95
CA GLU A 2 -27.18 31.27 -30.12
C GLU A 2 -26.99 29.96 -30.91
N THR A 3 -25.80 29.37 -30.83
CA THR A 3 -25.58 28.02 -31.39
C THR A 3 -26.24 26.98 -30.49
N ASP A 4 -26.74 25.88 -31.05
CA ASP A 4 -27.34 24.79 -30.26
C ASP A 4 -26.42 24.33 -29.12
N LEU A 5 -25.10 24.27 -29.36
CA LEU A 5 -24.12 23.92 -28.33
C LEU A 5 -24.07 24.94 -27.18
N LEU A 6 -24.13 26.24 -27.49
CA LEU A 6 -24.11 27.30 -26.47
C LEU A 6 -25.38 27.30 -25.63
N TYR A 7 -26.54 27.08 -26.27
CA TYR A 7 -27.82 26.91 -25.60
C TYR A 7 -27.75 25.80 -24.55
N TRP A 8 -27.28 24.61 -24.93
CA TRP A 8 -27.18 23.50 -23.99
C TRP A 8 -26.12 23.72 -22.91
N LYS A 9 -24.97 24.33 -23.22
CA LYS A 9 -23.97 24.69 -22.21
C LYS A 9 -24.54 25.59 -21.11
N ARG A 10 -25.34 26.60 -21.49
CA ARG A 10 -25.98 27.49 -20.52
C ARG A 10 -26.91 26.72 -19.58
N ARG A 11 -27.75 25.84 -20.12
CA ARG A 11 -28.68 25.03 -19.31
C ARG A 11 -27.95 24.04 -18.38
N VAL A 12 -26.89 23.39 -18.85
CA VAL A 12 -26.09 22.47 -18.01
C VAL A 12 -25.47 23.23 -16.84
N VAL A 13 -24.90 24.41 -17.08
CA VAL A 13 -24.32 25.23 -16.00
C VAL A 13 -25.37 25.73 -15.01
N GLU A 14 -26.59 26.04 -15.48
CA GLU A 14 -27.70 26.51 -14.62
C GLU A 14 -28.41 25.42 -13.82
N ALA A 15 -28.40 24.16 -14.28
CA ALA A 15 -29.25 23.11 -13.73
C ALA A 15 -28.48 21.89 -13.20
N CYS A 16 -27.17 21.79 -13.44
CA CYS A 16 -26.41 20.57 -13.14
C CYS A 16 -25.08 20.80 -12.43
N ILE A 17 -24.55 22.03 -12.41
CA ILE A 17 -23.20 22.30 -11.90
C ILE A 17 -23.28 22.97 -10.53
N TYR A 18 -22.94 22.20 -9.51
CA TYR A 18 -22.87 22.63 -8.12
C TYR A 18 -21.44 22.80 -7.66
N GLY A 19 -21.22 23.67 -6.66
CA GLY A 19 -19.90 23.92 -6.12
C GLY A 19 -19.95 24.68 -4.80
N VAL A 20 -19.02 24.34 -3.92
CA VAL A 20 -18.87 24.97 -2.60
C VAL A 20 -17.40 25.25 -2.37
N ASP A 21 -17.07 26.46 -1.93
CA ASP A 21 -15.72 26.81 -1.51
C ASP A 21 -15.75 27.72 -0.27
N LYS A 22 -14.79 27.50 0.62
CA LYS A 22 -14.60 28.30 1.83
C LYS A 22 -14.11 29.71 1.53
N ASN A 23 -13.46 29.92 0.40
CA ASN A 23 -13.02 31.23 -0.05
C ASN A 23 -14.11 31.86 -0.93
N PRO A 24 -14.75 32.97 -0.51
CA PRO A 24 -15.80 33.61 -1.29
C PRO A 24 -15.28 34.10 -2.65
N MET A 25 -14.00 34.46 -2.75
CA MET A 25 -13.39 34.84 -4.03
C MET A 25 -13.28 33.65 -4.99
N ALA A 26 -13.03 32.43 -4.49
CA ALA A 26 -12.96 31.24 -5.33
C ALA A 26 -14.33 30.92 -5.95
N VAL A 27 -15.42 31.13 -5.19
CA VAL A 27 -16.80 31.02 -5.69
C VAL A 27 -17.06 32.01 -6.83
N GLU A 28 -16.68 33.27 -6.66
CA GLU A 28 -16.84 34.30 -7.71
C GLU A 28 -15.96 34.03 -8.95
N LEU A 29 -14.74 33.53 -8.76
CA LEU A 29 -13.88 33.11 -9.87
C LEU A 29 -14.45 31.90 -10.62
N ALA A 30 -15.08 30.96 -9.92
CA ALA A 30 -15.78 29.84 -10.55
C ALA A 30 -16.96 30.32 -11.39
N LYS A 31 -17.80 31.22 -10.86
CA LYS A 31 -18.90 31.88 -11.61
C LYS A 31 -18.38 32.57 -12.87
N LEU A 32 -17.33 33.38 -12.74
CA LEU A 32 -16.70 34.07 -13.86
C LEU A 32 -16.20 33.09 -14.94
N SER A 33 -15.51 32.02 -14.54
CA SER A 33 -14.99 31.01 -15.46
C SER A 33 -16.12 30.32 -16.24
N LEU A 34 -17.21 29.96 -15.56
CA LEU A 34 -18.39 29.37 -16.19
C LEU A 34 -19.07 30.35 -17.14
N TRP A 35 -19.28 31.60 -16.72
CA TRP A 35 -19.82 32.66 -17.57
C TRP A 35 -19.00 32.90 -18.83
N LEU A 36 -17.66 32.88 -18.75
CA LEU A 36 -16.80 32.99 -19.94
C LEU A 36 -17.00 31.84 -20.95
N LYS A 37 -17.43 30.66 -20.48
CA LYS A 37 -17.74 29.51 -21.34
C LYS A 37 -19.18 29.49 -21.85
N THR A 38 -20.09 30.23 -21.22
CA THR A 38 -21.54 30.25 -21.51
C THR A 38 -22.07 31.60 -21.99
N ALA A 39 -21.20 32.61 -22.14
CA ALA A 39 -21.56 33.95 -22.59
C ALA A 39 -22.19 33.93 -24.00
N ALA A 40 -23.33 34.60 -24.13
CA ALA A 40 -24.02 34.84 -25.39
C ALA A 40 -24.20 36.36 -25.58
N ALA A 41 -23.99 36.86 -26.80
CA ALA A 41 -23.91 38.29 -27.07
C ALA A 41 -25.22 39.07 -26.80
N ASP A 42 -26.36 38.38 -26.81
CA ASP A 42 -27.71 38.93 -26.73
C ASP A 42 -28.47 38.47 -25.46
N LYS A 43 -27.78 37.89 -24.47
CA LYS A 43 -28.39 37.41 -23.22
C LYS A 43 -27.59 37.83 -21.99
N PRO A 44 -28.25 38.02 -20.84
CA PRO A 44 -27.57 38.25 -19.56
C PRO A 44 -26.73 37.03 -19.15
N LEU A 45 -25.87 37.21 -18.14
CA LEU A 45 -25.16 36.11 -17.48
C LEU A 45 -26.13 35.28 -16.64
N ASN A 46 -25.92 33.97 -16.59
CA ASN A 46 -26.77 33.04 -15.84
C ASN A 46 -26.74 33.35 -14.33
N PHE A 47 -27.86 33.22 -13.64
CA PHE A 47 -27.90 33.29 -12.17
C PHE A 47 -27.42 31.96 -11.57
N LEU A 48 -26.32 31.97 -10.82
CA LEU A 48 -25.64 30.75 -10.33
C LEU A 48 -25.54 30.67 -8.80
N ASP A 49 -26.05 31.64 -8.05
CA ASP A 49 -25.79 31.76 -6.60
C ASP A 49 -26.41 30.63 -5.77
N HIS A 50 -27.46 29.98 -6.28
CA HIS A 50 -28.12 28.86 -5.62
C HIS A 50 -27.35 27.54 -5.79
N HIS A 51 -26.49 27.40 -6.81
CA HIS A 51 -25.67 26.20 -7.04
C HIS A 51 -24.19 26.39 -6.69
N LEU A 52 -23.69 27.64 -6.71
CA LEU A 52 -22.32 28.00 -6.33
C LEU A 52 -22.33 28.81 -5.03
N GLN A 53 -22.06 28.12 -3.92
CA GLN A 53 -22.22 28.66 -2.58
C GLN A 53 -20.89 28.80 -1.82
N HIS A 54 -20.89 29.71 -0.87
CA HIS A 54 -19.76 29.94 0.03
C HIS A 54 -19.95 29.19 1.35
N GLY A 55 -18.93 28.44 1.78
CA GLY A 55 -18.93 27.74 3.05
C GLY A 55 -17.82 26.69 3.15
N ASP A 56 -17.56 26.22 4.36
CA ASP A 56 -16.66 25.11 4.65
C ASP A 56 -17.40 23.78 4.42
N SER A 57 -17.20 23.20 3.23
CA SER A 57 -17.85 21.98 2.77
C SER A 57 -17.63 20.75 3.66
N LEU A 58 -16.65 20.78 4.57
CA LEU A 58 -16.34 19.70 5.51
C LEU A 58 -16.98 19.89 6.89
N ILE A 59 -17.44 21.10 7.23
CA ILE A 59 -17.91 21.44 8.56
C ILE A 59 -19.37 21.88 8.50
N GLY A 60 -20.26 20.96 8.85
CA GLY A 60 -21.70 21.19 8.90
C GLY A 60 -22.42 20.00 9.54
N ALA A 61 -23.61 20.24 10.08
CA ALA A 61 -24.49 19.20 10.58
C ALA A 61 -25.32 18.55 9.46
N TRP A 62 -25.59 17.25 9.59
CA TRP A 62 -26.68 16.56 8.91
C TRP A 62 -27.96 16.68 9.73
N LEU A 63 -29.12 16.59 9.08
CA LEU A 63 -30.43 16.71 9.72
C LEU A 63 -30.62 15.67 10.83
N ASP A 64 -30.19 14.44 10.58
CA ASP A 64 -30.26 13.34 11.54
C ASP A 64 -29.44 13.62 12.81
N ASP A 65 -28.34 14.37 12.68
CA ASP A 65 -27.49 14.74 13.83
C ASP A 65 -28.20 15.72 14.76
N LEU A 66 -29.06 16.58 14.20
CA LEU A 66 -29.72 17.62 14.98
C LEU A 66 -30.70 17.02 16.00
N GLN A 67 -31.18 15.79 15.78
CA GLN A 67 -32.08 15.05 16.67
C GLN A 67 -31.50 14.80 18.07
N ALA A 68 -30.17 14.85 18.20
CA ALA A 68 -29.48 14.69 19.46
C ALA A 68 -28.68 15.94 19.83
N PRO A 69 -28.48 16.23 21.13
CA PRO A 69 -27.53 17.25 21.55
C PRO A 69 -26.11 16.97 21.03
N PRO A 70 -25.34 18.02 20.70
CA PRO A 70 -23.97 17.86 20.22
C PRO A 70 -23.10 17.13 21.25
N ASN A 71 -22.05 16.44 20.79
CA ASN A 71 -21.14 15.63 21.63
C ASN A 71 -21.77 14.45 22.41
N SER A 72 -23.02 14.08 22.14
CA SER A 72 -23.60 12.87 22.73
C SER A 72 -23.11 11.64 21.97
N LYS A 73 -22.35 10.75 22.64
CA LYS A 73 -21.80 9.50 22.07
C LYS A 73 -22.85 8.43 21.73
N THR A 74 -24.12 8.80 21.69
CA THR A 74 -25.27 7.88 21.73
C THR A 74 -26.28 8.23 20.67
N GLN A 75 -25.88 8.17 19.39
CA GLN A 75 -26.85 8.01 18.30
C GLN A 75 -27.53 6.63 18.35
N SER A 76 -26.94 5.61 19.02
CA SER A 76 -27.54 4.26 19.12
C SER A 76 -28.37 3.95 20.39
N LEU A 77 -28.56 4.92 21.30
CA LEU A 77 -29.27 4.70 22.58
C LEU A 77 -30.42 5.70 22.84
N ILE A 78 -31.01 6.27 21.79
CA ILE A 78 -32.33 6.91 21.94
C ILE A 78 -33.35 5.78 22.04
N SER A 79 -33.61 5.34 23.27
CA SER A 79 -34.72 4.44 23.61
C SER A 79 -36.05 5.03 23.14
N ASP A 80 -36.99 4.17 22.75
CA ASP A 80 -38.41 4.39 22.35
C ASP A 80 -39.26 5.29 23.29
N SER A 81 -38.68 5.96 24.29
CA SER A 81 -39.35 6.67 25.37
C SER A 81 -39.10 8.19 25.40
N GLN A 82 -38.33 8.76 24.47
CA GLN A 82 -38.22 10.23 24.32
C GLN A 82 -38.85 10.69 23.00
N SER A 83 -39.75 11.68 23.07
CA SER A 83 -40.31 12.32 21.88
C SER A 83 -39.18 12.91 21.02
N PRO A 84 -39.28 12.82 19.68
CA PRO A 84 -38.28 13.43 18.80
C PRO A 84 -38.14 14.93 19.11
N LEU A 85 -36.89 15.42 19.15
CA LEU A 85 -36.59 16.85 19.32
C LEU A 85 -37.15 17.71 18.18
N PHE A 86 -37.53 17.08 17.07
CA PHE A 86 -37.95 17.69 15.80
C PHE A 86 -39.46 17.57 15.60
N ASP A 87 -40.11 18.69 15.30
CA ASP A 87 -41.38 18.70 14.60
C ASP A 87 -41.12 18.45 13.10
N GLU A 88 -41.08 17.17 12.72
CA GLU A 88 -40.93 16.74 11.34
C GLU A 88 -41.95 17.38 10.40
N SER A 89 -43.17 17.69 10.89
CA SER A 89 -44.22 18.30 10.07
C SER A 89 -43.90 19.75 9.71
N ALA A 90 -43.35 20.51 10.66
CA ALA A 90 -42.95 21.89 10.43
C ALA A 90 -41.69 21.99 9.57
N PHE A 91 -40.75 21.05 9.75
CA PHE A 91 -39.57 20.93 8.89
C PHE A 91 -39.97 20.59 7.45
N THR A 92 -40.70 19.50 7.25
CA THR A 92 -41.15 19.02 5.93
C THR A 92 -41.87 20.13 5.18
N ARG A 93 -42.74 20.89 5.83
CA ARG A 93 -43.45 22.02 5.22
C ARG A 93 -42.52 23.14 4.74
N ASP A 94 -41.51 23.50 5.53
CA ASP A 94 -40.62 24.59 5.15
C ASP A 94 -39.65 24.16 4.05
N ILE A 95 -39.13 22.93 4.12
CA ILE A 95 -38.29 22.35 3.07
C ILE A 95 -39.08 22.15 1.78
N ASN A 96 -40.33 21.71 1.84
CA ASN A 96 -41.23 21.67 0.67
C ASN A 96 -41.29 23.03 -0.06
N ARG A 97 -41.41 24.13 0.70
CA ARG A 97 -41.40 25.49 0.12
C ARG A 97 -40.04 25.85 -0.44
N ALA A 98 -38.96 25.50 0.24
CA ALA A 98 -37.60 25.72 -0.25
C ALA A 98 -37.37 25.00 -1.59
N VAL A 99 -37.69 23.70 -1.69
CA VAL A 99 -37.56 22.90 -2.92
C VAL A 99 -38.42 23.48 -4.04
N ALA A 100 -39.67 23.85 -3.76
CA ALA A 100 -40.55 24.46 -4.75
C ALA A 100 -40.00 25.79 -5.30
N ASP A 101 -39.41 26.62 -4.45
CA ASP A 101 -38.81 27.89 -4.86
C ASP A 101 -37.48 27.70 -5.61
N VAL A 102 -36.69 26.66 -5.30
CA VAL A 102 -35.50 26.31 -6.11
C VAL A 102 -35.92 25.85 -7.51
N MET A 103 -36.91 24.96 -7.61
CA MET A 103 -37.46 24.53 -8.90
C MET A 103 -38.04 25.71 -9.71
N ARG A 104 -38.58 26.73 -9.02
CA ARG A 104 -39.01 27.99 -9.64
C ARG A 104 -37.82 28.77 -10.21
N ILE A 105 -36.70 28.87 -9.51
CA ILE A 105 -35.47 29.50 -10.02
C ILE A 105 -34.97 28.80 -11.30
N GLU A 106 -34.98 27.46 -11.32
CA GLU A 106 -34.49 26.67 -12.45
C GLU A 106 -35.42 26.71 -13.69
N SER A 107 -36.73 26.81 -13.46
CA SER A 107 -37.72 26.87 -14.54
C SER A 107 -37.90 28.27 -15.13
N LEU A 108 -37.57 29.32 -14.37
CA LEU A 108 -37.62 30.70 -14.87
C LEU A 108 -36.60 30.92 -16.01
N PRO A 109 -37.01 31.60 -17.10
CA PRO A 109 -36.10 31.96 -18.18
C PRO A 109 -34.98 32.88 -17.69
N THR A 110 -33.95 33.05 -18.52
CA THR A 110 -32.86 34.00 -18.30
C THR A 110 -32.61 34.73 -19.62
N LEU A 111 -33.59 35.56 -19.98
CA LEU A 111 -33.64 36.32 -21.22
C LEU A 111 -33.23 37.77 -21.00
N ASP A 112 -33.56 38.34 -19.84
CA ASP A 112 -33.21 39.72 -19.48
C ASP A 112 -32.76 39.86 -18.01
N ILE A 113 -32.45 41.09 -17.61
CA ILE A 113 -31.96 41.40 -16.26
C ILE A 113 -33.07 41.27 -15.21
N ASP A 114 -34.34 41.50 -15.58
CA ASP A 114 -35.46 41.38 -14.65
C ASP A 114 -35.67 39.92 -14.22
N ASP A 115 -35.44 38.98 -15.14
CA ASP A 115 -35.38 37.55 -14.82
C ASP A 115 -34.31 37.25 -13.74
N ILE A 116 -33.12 37.86 -13.84
CA ILE A 116 -32.03 37.66 -12.86
C ILE A 116 -32.42 38.20 -11.49
N HIS A 117 -32.97 39.41 -11.42
CA HIS A 117 -33.43 39.98 -10.15
C HIS A 117 -34.57 39.16 -9.52
N ALA A 118 -35.46 38.57 -10.32
CA ALA A 118 -36.52 37.70 -9.83
C ALA A 118 -35.97 36.40 -9.23
N LYS A 119 -34.95 35.80 -9.86
CA LYS A 119 -34.23 34.63 -9.33
C LYS A 119 -33.49 34.96 -8.03
N GLU A 120 -32.79 36.09 -8.00
CA GLU A 120 -32.09 36.58 -6.79
C GLU A 120 -33.06 36.81 -5.62
N ALA A 121 -34.17 37.49 -5.87
CA ALA A 121 -35.20 37.72 -4.84
C ALA A 121 -35.81 36.42 -4.32
N THR A 122 -36.03 35.44 -5.20
CA THR A 122 -36.52 34.10 -4.81
C THR A 122 -35.49 33.37 -3.96
N TRP A 123 -34.21 33.45 -4.31
CA TRP A 123 -33.13 32.84 -3.54
C TRP A 123 -32.99 33.45 -2.15
N GLN A 124 -33.07 34.78 -2.03
CA GLN A 124 -33.10 35.46 -0.73
C GLN A 124 -34.29 35.02 0.12
N GLN A 125 -35.47 34.86 -0.48
CA GLN A 125 -36.65 34.36 0.22
C GLN A 125 -36.46 32.95 0.79
N ILE A 126 -35.81 32.04 0.03
CA ILE A 126 -35.49 30.69 0.51
C ILE A 126 -34.63 30.78 1.77
N ARG A 127 -33.53 31.52 1.71
CA ARG A 127 -32.57 31.68 2.81
C ARG A 127 -33.19 32.33 4.04
N ASP A 128 -33.91 33.43 3.86
CA ASP A 128 -34.40 34.26 4.96
C ASP A 128 -35.64 33.70 5.65
N THR A 129 -36.45 32.90 4.95
CA THR A 129 -37.72 32.40 5.49
C THR A 129 -37.79 30.89 5.64
N HIS A 130 -37.44 30.12 4.61
CA HIS A 130 -37.72 28.68 4.60
C HIS A 130 -36.66 27.89 5.37
N VAL A 131 -35.38 28.22 5.19
CA VAL A 131 -34.27 27.48 5.84
C VAL A 131 -33.67 28.20 7.06
N ALA A 132 -33.91 29.51 7.24
CA ALA A 132 -33.25 30.34 8.26
C ALA A 132 -33.26 29.74 9.68
N ARG A 133 -34.42 29.27 10.15
CA ARG A 133 -34.55 28.74 11.52
C ARG A 133 -33.83 27.40 11.71
N TRP A 134 -33.77 26.60 10.65
CA TRP A 134 -33.08 25.31 10.64
C TRP A 134 -31.57 25.51 10.53
N GLN A 135 -31.15 26.47 9.73
CA GLN A 135 -29.75 26.88 9.65
C GLN A 135 -29.25 27.36 11.02
N ARG A 136 -30.00 28.22 11.72
CA ARG A 136 -29.65 28.65 13.09
C ARG A 136 -29.51 27.49 14.07
N LEU A 137 -30.38 26.49 13.99
CA LEU A 137 -30.29 25.30 14.86
C LEU A 137 -29.03 24.48 14.54
N ALA A 138 -28.73 24.31 13.25
CA ALA A 138 -27.57 23.56 12.79
C ALA A 138 -26.26 24.29 13.12
N ASP A 139 -26.23 25.63 12.98
CA ASP A 139 -25.11 26.48 13.39
C ASP A 139 -24.83 26.32 14.89
N LEU A 140 -25.89 26.34 15.71
CA LEU A 140 -25.77 26.11 17.15
C LEU A 140 -25.17 24.73 17.43
N TRP A 141 -25.71 23.68 16.81
CA TRP A 141 -25.23 22.30 16.98
C TRP A 141 -23.74 22.18 16.66
N VAL A 142 -23.29 22.69 15.50
CA VAL A 142 -21.87 22.63 15.10
C VAL A 142 -21.00 23.50 16.01
N SER A 143 -21.47 24.69 16.39
CA SER A 143 -20.69 25.63 17.20
C SER A 143 -20.26 25.07 18.56
N ALA A 144 -20.95 24.03 19.08
CA ALA A 144 -20.57 23.32 20.29
C ALA A 144 -19.19 22.65 20.19
N TYR A 145 -18.78 22.23 19.00
CA TYR A 145 -17.44 21.68 18.72
C TYR A 145 -16.35 22.76 18.69
N PHE A 146 -16.74 24.03 18.58
CA PHE A 146 -15.86 25.20 18.45
C PHE A 146 -15.95 26.13 19.68
N GLY A 147 -16.39 25.59 20.82
CA GLY A 147 -16.36 26.26 22.12
C GLY A 147 -17.67 26.91 22.58
N ASN A 148 -18.76 26.82 21.79
CA ASN A 148 -20.08 27.27 22.22
C ASN A 148 -20.78 26.22 23.09
N ALA A 149 -20.27 26.02 24.31
CA ALA A 149 -20.72 24.95 25.18
C ALA A 149 -22.21 25.11 25.55
N MET A 150 -23.00 24.06 25.31
CA MET A 150 -24.41 23.97 25.67
C MET A 150 -24.66 22.65 26.40
N THR A 151 -25.46 22.70 27.45
CA THR A 151 -26.00 21.49 28.09
C THR A 151 -27.08 20.85 27.20
N PRO A 152 -27.33 19.54 27.33
CA PRO A 152 -28.44 18.87 26.64
C PRO A 152 -29.80 19.55 26.85
N GLU A 153 -30.05 20.08 28.05
CA GLU A 153 -31.27 20.81 28.40
C GLU A 153 -31.35 22.17 27.69
N GLU A 154 -30.25 22.91 27.63
CA GLU A 154 -30.17 24.19 26.89
C GLU A 154 -30.36 23.96 25.39
N TYR A 155 -29.73 22.94 24.80
CA TYR A 155 -29.91 22.61 23.39
C TYR A 155 -31.38 22.26 23.08
N ARG A 156 -32.01 21.43 23.92
CA ARG A 156 -33.45 21.10 23.81
C ARG A 156 -34.33 22.34 23.87
N ALA A 157 -34.05 23.26 24.79
CA ALA A 157 -34.81 24.50 24.94
C ALA A 157 -34.63 25.43 23.72
N LEU A 158 -33.40 25.55 23.18
CA LEU A 158 -33.09 26.32 21.97
C LEU A 158 -33.82 25.74 20.75
N ALA A 159 -33.77 24.41 20.58
CA ALA A 159 -34.44 23.72 19.48
C ALA A 159 -35.96 23.91 19.53
N ALA A 160 -36.59 23.75 20.70
CA ALA A 160 -38.02 23.97 20.87
C ALA A 160 -38.43 25.42 20.57
N HIS A 161 -37.62 26.40 21.02
CA HIS A 161 -37.86 27.83 20.76
C HIS A 161 -37.79 28.18 19.28
N LEU A 162 -36.76 27.71 18.56
CA LEU A 162 -36.60 27.93 17.11
C LEU A 162 -37.73 27.28 16.29
N GLN A 163 -38.31 26.19 16.79
CA GLN A 163 -39.43 25.51 16.14
C GLN A 163 -40.79 26.14 16.44
N GLY A 164 -40.88 27.04 17.42
CA GLY A 164 -42.13 27.69 17.84
C GLY A 164 -43.03 26.77 18.68
N GLN A 165 -42.46 25.74 19.32
CA GLN A 165 -43.22 24.84 20.19
C GLN A 165 -43.55 25.52 21.54
N PRO A 166 -44.78 25.37 22.07
CA PRO A 166 -45.11 25.88 23.40
C PRO A 166 -44.32 25.13 24.49
N PRO A 167 -44.00 25.79 25.61
CA PRO A 167 -43.20 25.21 26.69
C PRO A 167 -43.94 24.04 27.33
N GLY A 168 -43.34 22.85 27.29
CA GLY A 168 -43.90 21.64 27.87
C GLY A 168 -44.57 20.77 26.81
N GLY A 169 -43.84 19.76 26.32
CA GLY A 169 -44.42 18.67 25.56
C GLY A 169 -45.61 18.06 26.31
N SER A 170 -46.57 17.54 25.56
CA SER A 170 -47.79 16.89 26.05
C SER A 170 -47.48 15.69 26.94
N HIS A 171 -47.16 15.93 28.22
CA HIS A 171 -47.44 14.96 29.26
C HIS A 171 -48.87 15.19 29.70
N THR A 172 -49.74 14.23 29.38
CA THR A 172 -51.02 14.06 30.06
C THR A 172 -50.75 14.10 31.56
N GLN A 173 -51.13 15.19 32.22
CA GLN A 173 -51.06 15.32 33.67
C GLN A 173 -51.90 14.22 34.32
N THR A 174 -51.26 13.27 34.98
CA THR A 174 -51.91 12.56 36.08
C THR A 174 -52.09 13.55 37.23
N PRO A 175 -53.31 13.78 37.74
CA PRO A 175 -53.51 14.70 38.85
C PRO A 175 -52.87 14.11 40.12
N GLY A 176 -51.75 14.64 40.58
CA GLY A 176 -51.11 14.19 41.82
C GLY A 176 -49.72 14.75 42.16
N ASP A 177 -48.91 15.15 41.16
CA ASP A 177 -47.54 15.59 41.45
C ASP A 177 -47.45 17.11 41.71
N SER A 178 -47.07 17.45 42.94
CA SER A 178 -46.96 18.81 43.47
C SER A 178 -45.59 19.45 43.27
N ASN A 179 -44.91 19.18 42.14
CA ASN A 179 -43.74 19.93 41.70
C ASN A 179 -43.71 20.03 40.16
N PRO A 180 -43.81 21.24 39.56
CA PRO A 180 -43.57 21.39 38.13
C PRO A 180 -42.08 21.17 37.85
N PRO A 181 -41.67 20.46 36.77
CA PRO A 181 -40.30 20.53 36.30
C PRO A 181 -40.08 21.98 35.83
N GLY A 182 -39.29 22.73 36.59
CA GLY A 182 -38.91 24.10 36.28
C GLY A 182 -37.95 24.17 35.10
N GLY A 183 -38.43 23.86 33.89
CA GLY A 183 -37.76 24.25 32.65
C GLY A 183 -37.94 25.74 32.44
N SER A 184 -36.89 26.53 32.64
CA SER A 184 -36.92 27.96 32.33
C SER A 184 -37.20 28.15 30.83
N LEU A 185 -38.16 29.00 30.51
CA LEU A 185 -38.45 29.44 29.14
C LEU A 185 -37.19 30.04 28.51
N MET A 186 -36.78 29.54 27.35
CA MET A 186 -35.72 30.17 26.59
C MET A 186 -36.21 31.51 26.05
N THR A 187 -35.49 32.59 26.35
CA THR A 187 -35.81 33.94 25.87
C THR A 187 -35.07 34.24 24.57
N ASP A 188 -35.57 35.17 23.76
CA ASP A 188 -34.84 35.66 22.57
C ASP A 188 -33.46 36.21 22.94
N ALA A 189 -33.32 36.78 24.14
CA ALA A 189 -32.02 37.24 24.64
C ALA A 189 -31.04 36.06 24.86
N GLN A 190 -31.52 34.93 25.38
CA GLN A 190 -30.70 33.71 25.54
C GLN A 190 -30.39 33.07 24.19
N LEU A 191 -31.35 32.95 23.28
CA LEU A 191 -31.08 32.46 21.92
C LEU A 191 -30.02 33.34 21.22
N ASN A 192 -30.20 34.66 21.27
CA ASN A 192 -29.24 35.60 20.69
C ASN A 192 -27.87 35.52 21.35
N HIS A 193 -27.78 35.20 22.65
CA HIS A 193 -26.50 34.98 23.33
C HIS A 193 -25.71 33.84 22.68
N PHE A 194 -26.34 32.70 22.39
CA PHE A 194 -25.67 31.57 21.73
C PHE A 194 -25.40 31.82 20.24
N LEU A 195 -26.32 32.49 19.52
CA LEU A 195 -26.14 32.80 18.10
C LEU A 195 -25.08 33.87 17.83
N GLN A 196 -24.82 34.78 18.77
CA GLN A 196 -23.77 35.80 18.66
C GLN A 196 -22.41 35.32 19.16
N HIS A 197 -22.30 34.06 19.57
CA HIS A 197 -21.02 33.48 19.97
C HIS A 197 -20.05 33.46 18.77
N PRO A 198 -18.75 33.76 18.94
CA PRO A 198 -17.78 33.75 17.85
C PRO A 198 -17.70 32.44 17.07
N ALA A 199 -17.97 31.32 17.75
CA ALA A 199 -18.05 30.01 17.12
C ALA A 199 -19.20 29.91 16.10
N VAL A 200 -20.25 30.72 16.20
CA VAL A 200 -21.31 30.82 15.20
C VAL A 200 -20.98 31.90 14.17
N THR A 201 -20.58 33.10 14.62
CA THR A 201 -20.46 34.27 13.72
C THR A 201 -19.20 34.27 12.86
N ASN A 202 -18.14 33.57 13.27
CA ASN A 202 -16.84 33.60 12.59
C ASN A 202 -16.53 32.32 11.80
N ASN A 203 -17.45 31.37 11.73
CA ASN A 203 -17.26 30.14 10.98
C ASN A 203 -18.30 30.05 9.87
N ASP A 204 -17.84 29.65 8.70
CA ASP A 204 -18.68 29.53 7.51
C ASP A 204 -19.22 28.09 7.40
N TYR A 205 -20.00 27.63 8.38
CA TYR A 205 -20.54 26.27 8.37
C TYR A 205 -21.40 26.01 7.13
N PHE A 206 -21.29 24.80 6.55
CA PHE A 206 -22.01 24.42 5.36
C PHE A 206 -22.89 23.19 5.59
N HIS A 207 -24.20 23.43 5.73
CA HIS A 207 -25.21 22.40 5.95
C HIS A 207 -25.78 21.90 4.63
N TRP A 208 -25.20 20.83 4.06
CA TRP A 208 -25.50 20.33 2.71
C TRP A 208 -27.00 20.19 2.41
N GLU A 209 -27.77 19.57 3.31
CA GLU A 209 -29.20 19.33 3.14
C GLU A 209 -30.05 20.63 3.17
N LEU A 210 -29.58 21.67 3.84
CA LEU A 210 -30.25 22.98 3.89
C LEU A 210 -29.79 23.89 2.75
N ALA A 211 -28.55 23.76 2.31
CA ALA A 211 -27.96 24.55 1.24
C ALA A 211 -28.47 24.12 -0.14
N PHE A 212 -28.67 22.81 -0.34
CA PHE A 212 -29.16 22.22 -1.60
C PHE A 212 -30.40 21.34 -1.34
N PRO A 213 -31.51 21.89 -0.85
CA PRO A 213 -32.67 21.11 -0.41
C PRO A 213 -33.26 20.24 -1.54
N GLU A 214 -33.20 20.70 -2.78
CA GLU A 214 -33.69 19.97 -3.96
C GLU A 214 -32.89 18.71 -4.29
N VAL A 215 -31.65 18.61 -3.80
CA VAL A 215 -30.76 17.45 -3.99
C VAL A 215 -31.11 16.33 -3.01
N PHE A 216 -31.58 16.68 -1.81
CA PHE A 216 -31.81 15.71 -0.72
C PHE A 216 -33.30 15.43 -0.47
N PHE A 217 -34.21 16.35 -0.85
CA PHE A 217 -35.64 16.27 -0.57
C PHE A 217 -36.50 16.31 -1.85
N ASP A 218 -37.63 15.60 -1.81
CA ASP A 218 -38.61 15.59 -2.89
C ASP A 218 -39.46 16.88 -2.92
N GLU A 219 -40.32 17.01 -3.94
CA GLU A 219 -41.21 18.18 -4.08
C GLU A 219 -42.21 18.34 -2.93
N TYR A 220 -42.33 17.35 -2.03
CA TYR A 220 -43.18 17.40 -0.83
C TYR A 220 -42.37 17.64 0.45
N GLY A 221 -41.06 17.92 0.34
CA GLY A 221 -40.16 18.18 1.46
C GLY A 221 -39.76 16.93 2.25
N ARG A 222 -39.98 15.73 1.70
CA ARG A 222 -39.61 14.46 2.33
C ARG A 222 -38.26 14.00 1.80
N SER A 223 -37.50 13.24 2.60
CA SER A 223 -36.23 12.68 2.15
C SER A 223 -36.41 11.87 0.86
N ARG A 224 -35.47 12.03 -0.08
CA ARG A 224 -35.40 11.21 -1.30
C ARG A 224 -34.86 9.79 -1.05
N HIS A 225 -34.55 9.44 0.20
CA HIS A 225 -33.98 8.14 0.59
C HIS A 225 -32.75 7.79 -0.28
N GLU A 226 -32.78 6.67 -1.00
CA GLU A 226 -31.70 6.24 -1.90
C GLU A 226 -31.35 7.26 -2.99
N ALA A 227 -32.31 8.12 -3.38
CA ALA A 227 -32.11 9.17 -4.38
C ALA A 227 -31.67 10.52 -3.79
N ALA A 228 -31.41 10.61 -2.47
CA ALA A 228 -30.88 11.81 -1.84
C ALA A 228 -29.37 11.94 -2.11
N GLY A 229 -28.92 13.11 -2.58
CA GLY A 229 -27.52 13.37 -2.93
C GLY A 229 -27.30 13.58 -4.42
N PHE A 230 -26.07 13.94 -4.80
CA PHE A 230 -25.70 14.24 -6.17
C PHE A 230 -25.55 12.98 -7.02
N ASP A 231 -25.94 13.05 -8.30
CA ASP A 231 -25.72 11.98 -9.29
C ASP A 231 -24.23 11.66 -9.49
N ALA A 232 -23.39 12.69 -9.44
CA ALA A 232 -21.94 12.54 -9.51
C ALA A 232 -21.19 13.63 -8.76
N VAL A 233 -20.10 13.26 -8.09
CA VAL A 233 -19.18 14.19 -7.41
C VAL A 233 -17.76 13.96 -7.93
N ILE A 234 -17.18 14.98 -8.56
CA ILE A 234 -15.83 14.95 -9.14
C ILE A 234 -14.98 16.12 -8.66
N GLY A 235 -13.66 15.98 -8.69
CA GLY A 235 -12.76 17.01 -8.18
C GLY A 235 -11.31 16.60 -7.99
N ASN A 236 -10.54 17.57 -7.50
CA ASN A 236 -9.15 17.44 -7.09
C ASN A 236 -9.04 18.09 -5.70
N PRO A 237 -9.23 17.32 -4.61
CA PRO A 237 -9.27 17.86 -3.27
C PRO A 237 -7.92 18.44 -2.82
N PRO A 238 -7.89 19.32 -1.81
CA PRO A 238 -6.66 19.90 -1.30
C PRO A 238 -5.79 18.89 -0.54
N TYR A 239 -4.47 18.95 -0.75
CA TYR A 239 -3.49 18.07 -0.10
C TYR A 239 -2.80 18.81 1.05
N ALA A 240 -3.40 18.81 2.25
CA ALA A 240 -2.80 19.38 3.44
C ALA A 240 -3.32 18.71 4.71
N LEU A 241 -2.55 18.84 5.80
CA LEU A 241 -2.94 18.32 7.12
C LEU A 241 -3.86 19.29 7.85
N VAL A 242 -4.92 18.77 8.45
CA VAL A 242 -5.76 19.48 9.43
C VAL A 242 -4.96 19.66 10.72
N LYS A 243 -4.72 20.91 11.12
CA LYS A 243 -3.94 21.25 12.33
C LYS A 243 -4.79 21.78 13.49
N ASP A 244 -5.95 22.34 13.20
CA ASP A 244 -6.83 22.94 14.20
C ASP A 244 -7.44 21.84 15.11
N PRO A 245 -7.24 21.90 16.44
CA PRO A 245 -7.79 20.93 17.38
C PRO A 245 -9.32 20.85 17.40
N ASN A 246 -10.03 21.97 17.19
CA ASN A 246 -11.49 21.99 17.20
C ASN A 246 -12.04 21.31 15.95
N ILE A 247 -11.42 21.57 14.79
CA ILE A 247 -11.75 20.85 13.55
C ILE A 247 -11.50 19.36 13.72
N ARG A 248 -10.37 18.96 14.32
CA ARG A 248 -10.10 17.54 14.60
C ARG A 248 -11.15 16.91 15.51
N SER A 249 -11.59 17.61 16.56
CA SER A 249 -12.64 17.12 17.46
C SER A 249 -13.97 16.92 16.72
N PHE A 250 -14.30 17.81 15.79
CA PHE A 250 -15.47 17.65 14.93
C PHE A 250 -15.31 16.44 14.00
N LEU A 251 -14.17 16.30 13.34
CA LEU A 251 -13.89 15.18 12.43
C LEU A 251 -13.90 13.82 13.16
N ASP A 252 -13.35 13.74 14.38
CA ASP A 252 -13.35 12.52 15.19
C ASP A 252 -14.74 11.97 15.51
N THR A 253 -15.72 12.88 15.59
CA THR A 253 -17.09 12.53 15.94
C THR A 253 -17.91 12.22 14.70
N ASN A 254 -17.64 12.89 13.59
CA ASN A 254 -18.52 12.90 12.41
C ASN A 254 -17.93 12.18 11.19
N PHE A 255 -16.67 11.74 11.23
CA PHE A 255 -15.98 11.06 10.14
C PHE A 255 -15.34 9.73 10.58
N GLU A 256 -15.52 8.70 9.77
CA GLU A 256 -14.98 7.36 10.04
C GLU A 256 -13.54 7.19 9.53
N SER A 257 -13.19 7.90 8.46
CA SER A 257 -11.93 7.74 7.71
C SER A 257 -10.69 8.29 8.42
N CYS A 258 -10.85 9.11 9.46
CA CYS A 258 -9.74 9.79 10.13
C CYS A 258 -8.89 8.83 10.98
N GLU A 259 -7.59 8.74 10.70
CA GLU A 259 -6.62 7.94 11.45
C GLU A 259 -5.21 8.55 11.37
N TYR A 260 -4.42 8.48 12.46
CA TYR A 260 -3.04 8.99 12.56
C TYR A 260 -2.87 10.49 12.25
N GLN A 261 -2.86 10.88 10.97
CA GLN A 261 -2.78 12.26 10.48
C GLN A 261 -4.01 12.56 9.61
N TYR A 262 -4.52 13.78 9.73
CA TYR A 262 -5.83 14.15 9.18
C TYR A 262 -5.56 14.86 7.87
N ASP A 263 -5.33 14.07 6.83
CA ASP A 263 -5.15 14.57 5.46
C ASP A 263 -6.49 15.05 4.91
N LEU A 264 -6.56 16.32 4.50
CA LEU A 264 -7.80 16.92 4.00
C LEU A 264 -8.39 16.13 2.83
N PHE A 265 -7.57 15.63 1.91
CA PHE A 265 -8.08 14.87 0.77
C PHE A 265 -8.86 13.64 1.22
N VAL A 266 -8.47 12.96 2.29
CA VAL A 266 -9.19 11.80 2.85
C VAL A 266 -10.56 12.20 3.39
N VAL A 267 -10.61 13.31 4.11
CA VAL A 267 -11.86 13.85 4.66
C VAL A 267 -12.80 14.26 3.51
N PHE A 268 -12.26 14.87 2.45
CA PHE A 268 -13.02 15.19 1.24
C PHE A 268 -13.52 13.94 0.51
N MET A 269 -12.76 12.85 0.48
CA MET A 269 -13.21 11.58 -0.10
C MET A 269 -14.45 11.05 0.63
N GLU A 270 -14.40 10.98 1.97
CA GLU A 270 -15.57 10.57 2.77
C GLU A 270 -16.76 11.53 2.60
N GLN A 271 -16.51 12.85 2.63
CA GLN A 271 -17.57 13.83 2.43
C GLN A 271 -18.24 13.67 1.06
N ALA A 272 -17.46 13.46 0.00
CA ALA A 272 -17.97 13.27 -1.35
C ALA A 272 -18.76 11.96 -1.50
N ILE A 273 -18.37 10.89 -0.79
CA ILE A 273 -19.17 9.65 -0.71
C ILE A 273 -20.51 9.94 -0.02
N LYS A 274 -20.52 10.66 1.11
CA LYS A 274 -21.75 11.00 1.85
C LYS A 274 -22.71 11.90 1.08
N THR A 275 -22.20 12.79 0.23
CA THR A 275 -23.05 13.70 -0.57
C THR A 275 -23.48 13.13 -1.91
N THR A 276 -22.92 12.00 -2.34
CA THR A 276 -23.32 11.31 -3.57
C THR A 276 -24.46 10.33 -3.29
N ARG A 277 -25.50 10.33 -4.12
CA ARG A 277 -26.65 9.44 -3.91
C ARG A 277 -26.30 7.96 -4.09
N GLN A 278 -27.16 7.07 -3.61
CA GLN A 278 -27.04 5.63 -3.90
C GLN A 278 -27.13 5.39 -5.41
N GLY A 279 -26.22 4.58 -5.95
CA GLY A 279 -26.01 4.34 -7.38
C GLY A 279 -25.40 5.54 -8.14
N GLY A 280 -24.96 6.59 -7.45
CA GLY A 280 -24.25 7.73 -8.01
C GLY A 280 -22.75 7.47 -8.17
N ILE A 281 -22.05 8.32 -8.93
CA ILE A 281 -20.63 8.13 -9.26
C ILE A 281 -19.75 9.16 -8.58
N HIS A 282 -18.73 8.70 -7.86
CA HIS A 282 -17.73 9.58 -7.26
C HIS A 282 -16.33 9.30 -7.81
N SER A 283 -15.55 10.34 -8.13
CA SER A 283 -14.17 10.20 -8.61
C SER A 283 -13.31 11.42 -8.31
N PHE A 284 -12.15 11.21 -7.68
CA PHE A 284 -11.15 12.25 -7.46
C PHE A 284 -9.78 11.90 -8.04
N ILE A 285 -8.99 12.94 -8.29
CA ILE A 285 -7.53 12.85 -8.42
C ILE A 285 -6.96 13.00 -6.99
N VAL A 286 -6.20 12.02 -6.51
CA VAL A 286 -5.67 11.98 -5.13
C VAL A 286 -4.22 11.46 -5.11
N PRO A 287 -3.45 11.66 -4.02
CA PRO A 287 -2.13 11.05 -3.89
C PRO A 287 -2.22 9.52 -3.87
N THR A 288 -1.34 8.80 -4.59
CA THR A 288 -1.33 7.32 -4.63
C THR A 288 -1.18 6.68 -3.24
N THR A 289 -0.60 7.41 -2.27
CA THR A 289 -0.34 6.92 -0.90
C THR A 289 -1.58 6.33 -0.22
N PHE A 290 -2.78 6.82 -0.49
CA PHE A 290 -4.03 6.28 0.07
C PHE A 290 -4.24 4.79 -0.25
N MET A 291 -3.66 4.31 -1.35
CA MET A 291 -3.83 2.93 -1.82
C MET A 291 -3.08 1.92 -0.95
N VAL A 292 -1.95 2.29 -0.33
CA VAL A 292 -1.04 1.30 0.29
C VAL A 292 -0.46 1.70 1.65
N GLU A 293 -0.48 2.99 2.02
CA GLU A 293 0.08 3.38 3.31
C GLU A 293 -0.84 2.94 4.46
N TYR A 294 -0.26 2.39 5.53
CA TYR A 294 -0.99 1.73 6.62
C TYR A 294 -2.00 2.65 7.33
N TYR A 295 -1.72 3.96 7.40
CA TYR A 295 -2.56 4.94 8.10
C TYR A 295 -3.77 5.42 7.28
N PHE A 296 -3.96 4.93 6.05
CA PHE A 296 -5.18 5.15 5.26
C PHE A 296 -6.12 3.93 5.27
N LYS A 297 -5.90 2.98 6.18
CA LYS A 297 -6.72 1.78 6.32
C LYS A 297 -8.20 2.09 6.54
N LYS A 298 -8.51 3.08 7.39
CA LYS A 298 -9.92 3.45 7.67
C LYS A 298 -10.66 3.95 6.42
N ILE A 299 -10.07 4.84 5.62
CA ILE A 299 -10.72 5.29 4.37
C ILE A 299 -10.89 4.14 3.36
N ARG A 300 -9.91 3.23 3.24
CA ARG A 300 -10.05 2.05 2.38
C ARG A 300 -11.20 1.16 2.83
N ASN A 301 -11.33 0.91 4.13
CA ASN A 301 -12.45 0.15 4.69
C ASN A 301 -13.79 0.84 4.46
N PHE A 302 -13.85 2.16 4.68
CA PHE A 302 -15.04 2.96 4.43
C PHE A 302 -15.48 2.84 2.96
N ILE A 303 -14.55 2.97 2.01
CA ILE A 303 -14.82 2.76 0.57
C ILE A 303 -15.32 1.34 0.31
N LEU A 304 -14.68 0.31 0.86
CA LEU A 304 -15.08 -1.09 0.64
C LEU A 304 -16.49 -1.39 1.16
N GLN A 305 -16.95 -0.69 2.20
CA GLN A 305 -18.28 -0.87 2.81
C GLN A 305 -19.37 -0.05 2.11
N THR A 306 -19.03 1.13 1.62
CA THR A 306 -20.00 2.12 1.11
C THR A 306 -20.00 2.24 -0.41
N SER A 307 -19.15 1.51 -1.12
CA SER A 307 -18.99 1.67 -2.57
C SER A 307 -18.52 0.41 -3.31
N ASP A 308 -18.94 0.33 -4.57
CA ASP A 308 -18.33 -0.52 -5.59
C ASP A 308 -17.26 0.28 -6.35
N ILE A 309 -15.99 -0.07 -6.17
CA ILE A 309 -14.88 0.48 -6.93
C ILE A 309 -15.02 0.02 -8.39
N GLN A 310 -15.07 0.98 -9.31
CA GLN A 310 -15.10 0.72 -10.75
C GLN A 310 -13.70 0.75 -11.34
N LYS A 311 -12.89 1.74 -10.95
CA LYS A 311 -11.54 1.95 -11.50
C LYS A 311 -10.53 2.38 -10.44
N LEU A 312 -9.30 1.91 -10.60
CA LEU A 312 -8.11 2.40 -9.88
C LEU A 312 -6.96 2.56 -10.86
N LEU A 313 -6.61 3.81 -11.15
CA LEU A 313 -5.53 4.17 -12.08
C LEU A 313 -4.39 4.80 -11.28
N HIS A 314 -3.20 4.23 -11.35
CA HIS A 314 -1.98 4.74 -10.71
C HIS A 314 -1.05 5.35 -11.75
N PHE A 315 -0.70 6.62 -11.58
CA PHE A 315 0.21 7.34 -12.47
C PHE A 315 1.61 7.41 -11.85
N THR A 316 2.60 6.81 -12.50
CA THR A 316 4.00 6.79 -12.04
C THR A 316 4.87 7.87 -12.70
N TYR A 317 4.35 8.58 -13.70
CA TYR A 317 4.98 9.78 -14.24
C TYR A 317 4.51 11.03 -13.49
N GLN A 318 5.28 12.11 -13.64
CA GLN A 318 4.94 13.39 -13.03
C GLN A 318 3.76 14.06 -13.76
N VAL A 319 2.55 13.85 -13.23
CA VAL A 319 1.30 14.44 -13.77
C VAL A 319 1.29 15.97 -13.60
N PHE A 320 1.78 16.47 -12.47
CA PHE A 320 1.86 17.89 -12.14
C PHE A 320 3.31 18.35 -12.08
N LYS A 321 3.72 19.26 -12.98
CA LYS A 321 5.14 19.66 -13.20
C LYS A 321 5.86 20.17 -11.95
N ASP A 322 5.15 20.79 -11.03
CA ASP A 322 5.72 21.43 -9.82
C ASP A 322 5.51 20.60 -8.54
N VAL A 323 4.98 19.38 -8.66
CA VAL A 323 4.65 18.50 -7.53
C VAL A 323 5.33 17.15 -7.72
N THR A 324 5.96 16.62 -6.67
CA THR A 324 6.66 15.32 -6.69
C THR A 324 5.78 14.15 -6.27
N VAL A 325 4.52 14.41 -5.92
CA VAL A 325 3.56 13.42 -5.42
C VAL A 325 2.96 12.64 -6.58
N GLU A 326 3.10 11.32 -6.55
CA GLU A 326 2.42 10.41 -7.49
C GLU A 326 0.90 10.52 -7.33
N SER A 327 0.19 10.49 -8.44
CA SER A 327 -1.25 10.68 -8.48
C SER A 327 -1.97 9.37 -8.80
N ALA A 328 -3.14 9.22 -8.22
CA ALA A 328 -4.10 8.18 -8.53
C ALA A 328 -5.44 8.80 -8.93
N ILE A 329 -6.17 8.11 -9.81
CA ILE A 329 -7.58 8.37 -10.08
C ILE A 329 -8.35 7.13 -9.70
N TYR A 330 -9.33 7.28 -8.81
CA TYR A 330 -10.29 6.22 -8.53
C TYR A 330 -11.68 6.60 -9.06
N GLN A 331 -12.51 5.61 -9.32
CA GLN A 331 -13.92 5.80 -9.62
C GLN A 331 -14.73 4.83 -8.76
N LEU A 332 -15.71 5.36 -8.03
CA LEU A 332 -16.63 4.61 -7.18
C LEU A 332 -18.05 4.73 -7.74
N ASN A 333 -18.81 3.66 -7.61
CA ASN A 333 -20.27 3.67 -7.64
C ASN A 333 -20.75 3.54 -6.19
N ILE A 334 -21.49 4.52 -5.69
CA ILE A 334 -21.87 4.58 -4.29
C ILE A 334 -23.00 3.60 -4.00
N GLY A 335 -22.86 2.86 -2.92
CA GLY A 335 -23.89 2.00 -2.35
C GLY A 335 -23.32 0.81 -1.61
N GLU A 336 -24.17 0.17 -0.78
CA GLU A 336 -23.74 -0.96 0.02
C GLU A 336 -23.19 -2.10 -0.85
N ASN A 337 -21.91 -2.42 -0.66
CA ASN A 337 -21.32 -3.55 -1.35
C ASN A 337 -21.70 -4.85 -0.64
N LYS A 338 -22.69 -5.56 -1.18
CA LYS A 338 -23.26 -6.74 -0.53
C LYS A 338 -22.38 -8.00 -0.65
N ASN A 339 -21.49 -8.10 -1.66
CA ASN A 339 -20.77 -9.36 -1.95
C ASN A 339 -19.28 -9.20 -2.36
N GLY A 340 -18.80 -8.00 -2.71
CA GLY A 340 -17.42 -7.72 -3.13
C GLY A 340 -17.01 -8.35 -4.46
N GLU A 341 -17.97 -8.87 -5.25
CA GLU A 341 -17.70 -9.58 -6.51
C GLU A 341 -17.52 -8.64 -7.71
N ASN A 342 -17.68 -7.32 -7.53
CA ASN A 342 -17.50 -6.35 -8.62
C ASN A 342 -16.05 -6.40 -9.15
N LEU A 343 -15.94 -6.43 -10.48
CA LEU A 343 -14.65 -6.43 -11.17
C LEU A 343 -14.16 -4.99 -11.37
N ILE A 344 -13.07 -4.66 -10.69
CA ILE A 344 -12.38 -3.38 -10.74
C ILE A 344 -11.45 -3.37 -11.95
N GLU A 345 -11.47 -2.29 -12.73
CA GLU A 345 -10.46 -2.03 -13.76
C GLU A 345 -9.24 -1.32 -13.17
N THR A 346 -8.06 -1.88 -13.35
CA THR A 346 -6.82 -1.32 -12.80
C THR A 346 -5.73 -1.15 -13.85
N SER A 347 -4.96 -0.08 -13.72
CA SER A 347 -3.80 0.18 -14.58
C SER A 347 -2.71 0.96 -13.85
N VAL A 348 -1.47 0.61 -14.13
CA VAL A 348 -0.30 1.46 -13.87
C VAL A 348 0.01 2.20 -15.17
N ILE A 349 0.11 3.52 -15.10
CA ILE A 349 0.27 4.42 -16.23
C ILE A 349 1.61 5.13 -16.08
N GLU A 350 2.54 4.77 -16.95
CA GLU A 350 3.94 5.23 -16.89
C GLU A 350 4.24 6.44 -17.76
N GLN A 351 3.34 6.81 -18.68
CA GLN A 351 3.56 7.90 -19.63
C GLN A 351 2.26 8.69 -19.88
N GLU A 352 2.39 10.00 -20.08
CA GLU A 352 1.25 10.88 -20.38
C GLU A 352 0.58 10.50 -21.72
N GLU A 353 1.39 10.17 -22.73
CA GLU A 353 0.89 9.87 -24.07
C GLU A 353 0.02 8.61 -24.11
N THR A 354 0.39 7.58 -23.32
CA THR A 354 -0.41 6.34 -23.24
C THR A 354 -1.77 6.61 -22.62
N PHE A 355 -1.85 7.46 -21.60
CA PHE A 355 -3.13 7.89 -21.03
C PHE A 355 -3.96 8.70 -22.02
N ARG A 356 -3.37 9.70 -22.69
CA ARG A 356 -4.06 10.57 -23.67
C ARG A 356 -4.65 9.79 -24.84
N THR A 357 -3.94 8.77 -25.30
CA THR A 357 -4.37 7.91 -26.42
C THR A 357 -5.27 6.76 -25.98
N GLY A 358 -5.42 6.52 -24.67
CA GLY A 358 -6.11 5.35 -24.13
C GLY A 358 -5.39 4.03 -24.38
N ASN A 359 -4.11 4.06 -24.75
CA ASN A 359 -3.30 2.89 -25.09
C ASN A 359 -2.49 2.39 -23.89
N PHE A 360 -3.18 1.89 -22.87
CA PHE A 360 -2.57 1.28 -21.69
C PHE A 360 -3.29 -0.02 -21.31
N ALA A 361 -2.57 -0.94 -20.67
CA ALA A 361 -3.11 -2.23 -20.29
C ALA A 361 -4.09 -2.09 -19.11
N ILE A 362 -5.32 -2.57 -19.30
CA ILE A 362 -6.33 -2.66 -18.24
C ILE A 362 -6.35 -4.08 -17.70
N ASN A 363 -6.05 -4.20 -16.42
CA ASN A 363 -6.22 -5.44 -15.66
C ASN A 363 -7.56 -5.42 -14.93
N LYS A 364 -8.04 -6.61 -14.55
CA LYS A 364 -9.30 -6.76 -13.79
C LYS A 364 -9.10 -7.63 -12.56
N ILE A 365 -9.73 -7.22 -11.47
CA ILE A 365 -9.71 -7.93 -10.18
C ILE A 365 -11.03 -7.76 -9.43
N ALA A 366 -11.45 -8.79 -8.68
CA ALA A 366 -12.61 -8.68 -7.81
C ALA A 366 -12.29 -7.85 -6.56
N GLN A 367 -13.17 -6.92 -6.18
CA GLN A 367 -12.97 -6.04 -5.03
C GLN A 367 -12.70 -6.77 -3.72
N LYS A 368 -13.34 -7.92 -3.50
CA LYS A 368 -13.15 -8.77 -2.32
C LYS A 368 -11.70 -9.19 -2.08
N GLU A 369 -10.85 -9.18 -3.12
CA GLU A 369 -9.44 -9.53 -2.97
C GLU A 369 -8.67 -8.48 -2.17
N PHE A 370 -9.05 -7.20 -2.23
CA PHE A 370 -8.42 -6.14 -1.43
C PHE A 370 -8.65 -6.30 0.08
N ALA A 371 -9.82 -6.80 0.48
CA ALA A 371 -10.13 -7.07 1.88
C ALA A 371 -9.24 -8.15 2.51
N LYS A 372 -8.55 -8.96 1.69
CA LYS A 372 -7.64 -10.03 2.12
C LYS A 372 -6.19 -9.55 2.27
N LEU A 373 -5.85 -8.38 1.73
CA LEU A 373 -4.51 -7.85 1.80
C LEU A 373 -4.23 -7.26 3.18
N SER A 374 -2.95 -7.18 3.54
CA SER A 374 -2.53 -6.44 4.74
C SER A 374 -3.07 -5.02 4.67
N ASP A 375 -3.59 -4.54 5.80
CA ASP A 375 -4.19 -3.21 5.94
C ASP A 375 -5.21 -2.83 4.86
N THR A 376 -5.87 -3.82 4.26
CA THR A 376 -6.84 -3.66 3.17
C THR A 376 -6.32 -2.81 2.01
N ASP A 377 -5.03 -2.97 1.69
CA ASP A 377 -4.37 -2.23 0.63
C ASP A 377 -5.06 -2.40 -0.73
N PHE A 378 -5.22 -1.28 -1.44
CA PHE A 378 -5.59 -1.22 -2.84
C PHE A 378 -4.36 -1.38 -3.73
N ASN A 379 -3.50 -2.37 -3.41
CA ASN A 379 -2.33 -2.67 -4.21
C ASN A 379 -2.78 -3.24 -5.57
N ILE A 380 -2.78 -2.42 -6.62
CA ILE A 380 -3.28 -2.83 -7.94
C ILE A 380 -2.33 -3.77 -8.70
N THR A 381 -1.08 -3.96 -8.27
CA THR A 381 -0.12 -4.86 -8.94
C THR A 381 -0.59 -6.31 -8.87
N ILE A 382 -1.41 -6.67 -7.89
CA ILE A 382 -2.03 -7.98 -7.74
C ILE A 382 -2.98 -8.32 -8.91
N ALA A 383 -3.45 -7.32 -9.66
CA ALA A 383 -4.29 -7.53 -10.84
C ALA A 383 -3.47 -7.91 -12.10
N SER A 384 -2.15 -7.71 -12.08
CA SER A 384 -1.24 -8.09 -13.16
C SER A 384 -1.22 -9.62 -13.37
N PRO A 385 -0.71 -10.13 -14.51
CA PRO A 385 -0.58 -11.58 -14.73
C PRO A 385 0.17 -12.31 -13.61
N VAL A 386 1.32 -11.78 -13.17
CA VAL A 386 2.08 -12.33 -12.02
C VAL A 386 1.30 -12.14 -10.71
N GLY A 387 0.64 -11.00 -10.53
CA GLY A 387 -0.18 -10.70 -9.35
C GLY A 387 -1.34 -11.69 -9.17
N LYS A 388 -1.99 -12.13 -10.26
CA LYS A 388 -3.05 -13.15 -10.22
C LYS A 388 -2.52 -14.50 -9.72
N ILE A 389 -1.27 -14.84 -10.06
CA ILE A 389 -0.61 -16.03 -9.53
C ILE A 389 -0.36 -15.84 -8.03
N ALA A 390 0.11 -14.67 -7.60
CA ALA A 390 0.29 -14.36 -6.19
C ALA A 390 -1.03 -14.47 -5.39
N LEU A 391 -2.14 -13.97 -5.94
CA LEU A 391 -3.47 -14.11 -5.34
C LEU A 391 -3.95 -15.56 -5.28
N LYS A 392 -3.69 -16.35 -6.33
CA LYS A 392 -3.99 -17.79 -6.32
C LYS A 392 -3.24 -18.49 -5.18
N ILE A 393 -1.97 -18.13 -4.96
CA ILE A 393 -1.17 -18.66 -3.86
C ILE A 393 -1.71 -18.20 -2.50
N LEU A 394 -2.02 -16.91 -2.36
CA LEU A 394 -2.60 -16.35 -1.12
C LEU A 394 -3.97 -16.97 -0.78
N ASN A 395 -4.76 -17.34 -1.79
CA ASN A 395 -6.04 -18.02 -1.60
C ASN A 395 -5.92 -19.54 -1.43
N SER A 396 -4.72 -20.11 -1.55
CA SER A 396 -4.46 -21.54 -1.37
C SER A 396 -4.30 -21.91 0.12
N ASN A 397 -4.31 -23.20 0.43
CA ASN A 397 -4.01 -23.66 1.79
C ASN A 397 -2.51 -23.58 2.07
N HIS A 398 -2.10 -22.56 2.82
CA HIS A 398 -0.72 -22.28 3.17
C HIS A 398 -0.58 -21.92 4.65
N TYR A 399 0.64 -22.00 5.17
CA TYR A 399 1.05 -21.28 6.37
C TYR A 399 1.70 -19.97 5.94
N ARG A 400 1.55 -18.92 6.74
CA ARG A 400 2.47 -17.78 6.72
C ARG A 400 3.82 -18.23 7.29
N LEU A 401 4.90 -17.56 6.90
CA LEU A 401 6.23 -17.93 7.36
C LEU A 401 6.38 -17.77 8.87
N ASP A 402 5.75 -16.76 9.49
CA ASP A 402 5.75 -16.55 10.94
C ASP A 402 5.01 -17.63 11.74
N GLU A 403 4.08 -18.35 11.13
CA GLU A 403 3.41 -19.49 11.77
C GLU A 403 4.34 -20.69 11.93
N ILE A 404 5.43 -20.75 11.14
CA ILE A 404 6.34 -21.92 11.11
C ILE A 404 7.79 -21.60 11.49
N ALA A 405 8.16 -20.33 11.50
CA ALA A 405 9.51 -19.91 11.79
C ALA A 405 9.58 -18.55 12.50
N GLU A 406 10.52 -18.43 13.41
CA GLU A 406 10.87 -17.17 14.05
C GLU A 406 11.96 -16.46 13.24
N ILE A 407 11.76 -15.18 12.94
CA ILE A 407 12.69 -14.36 12.17
C ILE A 407 13.24 -13.24 13.05
N THR A 408 14.56 -13.18 13.21
CA THR A 408 15.25 -12.17 14.02
C THR A 408 16.34 -11.45 13.24
N VAL A 409 16.42 -10.13 13.39
CA VAL A 409 17.51 -9.34 12.79
C VAL A 409 18.81 -9.55 13.56
N GLY A 410 19.94 -9.61 12.86
CA GLY A 410 21.27 -9.75 13.47
C GLY A 410 21.72 -8.56 14.33
N ILE A 411 22.94 -8.69 14.83
CA ILE A 411 23.58 -7.81 15.81
C ILE A 411 23.86 -6.44 15.20
N LYS A 412 23.64 -5.38 15.97
CA LYS A 412 24.25 -4.06 15.72
C LYS A 412 25.40 -3.86 16.72
N PRO A 413 26.66 -4.08 16.33
CA PRO A 413 27.76 -4.11 17.32
C PRO A 413 28.06 -2.73 17.89
N TYR A 414 27.96 -1.68 17.06
CA TYR A 414 28.41 -0.34 17.40
C TYR A 414 27.32 0.73 17.29
N GLN A 415 27.16 1.53 18.35
CA GLN A 415 26.36 2.75 18.36
C GLN A 415 26.75 3.61 19.58
N THR A 416 27.03 4.90 19.35
CA THR A 416 27.39 5.81 20.44
C THR A 416 26.28 5.89 21.49
N GLY A 417 26.67 5.75 22.76
CA GLY A 417 25.75 5.83 23.91
C GLY A 417 24.96 4.54 24.21
N LYS A 418 25.21 3.44 23.47
CA LYS A 418 24.64 2.11 23.69
C LYS A 418 25.71 1.13 24.21
N GLY A 419 25.30 -0.07 24.62
CA GLY A 419 26.17 -1.08 25.24
C GLY A 419 26.41 -0.85 26.73
N LYS A 420 26.98 -1.86 27.40
CA LYS A 420 27.38 -1.84 28.81
C LYS A 420 28.87 -2.22 28.95
N PRO A 421 29.79 -1.26 29.18
CA PRO A 421 29.57 0.19 29.32
C PRO A 421 29.14 0.86 28.02
N LYS A 422 28.64 2.10 28.12
CA LYS A 422 28.23 2.88 26.94
C LYS A 422 29.43 3.20 26.04
N GLN A 423 29.31 2.86 24.77
CA GLN A 423 30.35 3.08 23.76
C GLN A 423 30.51 4.57 23.44
N THR A 424 31.76 5.02 23.33
CA THR A 424 32.13 6.36 22.88
C THR A 424 32.16 6.45 21.35
N LYS A 425 32.28 7.66 20.80
CA LYS A 425 32.51 7.85 19.35
C LYS A 425 33.84 7.22 18.90
N ALA A 426 34.85 7.18 19.77
CA ALA A 426 36.14 6.57 19.47
C ALA A 426 35.99 5.06 19.32
N ASP A 427 35.32 4.39 20.26
CA ASP A 427 35.10 2.93 20.24
C ASP A 427 34.38 2.46 18.97
N VAL A 428 33.34 3.20 18.56
CA VAL A 428 32.59 2.93 17.33
C VAL A 428 33.47 3.08 16.09
N LYS A 429 34.35 4.09 16.07
CA LYS A 429 35.23 4.36 14.92
C LYS A 429 36.37 3.34 14.82
N SER A 430 36.97 2.95 15.95
CA SER A 430 38.08 2.00 15.99
C SER A 430 37.64 0.55 15.96
N ARG A 431 36.34 0.27 16.09
CA ARG A 431 35.77 -1.08 16.01
C ARG A 431 36.47 -2.07 16.95
N ILE A 432 36.56 -1.68 18.22
CA ILE A 432 37.37 -2.34 19.27
C ILE A 432 37.00 -3.79 19.58
N TYR A 433 35.86 -4.29 19.10
CA TYR A 433 35.39 -5.67 19.34
C TYR A 433 35.58 -6.59 18.13
N ASP A 434 36.06 -6.07 16.99
CA ASP A 434 36.37 -6.87 15.81
C ASP A 434 37.82 -7.42 15.88
N ALA A 435 38.01 -8.65 15.42
CA ALA A 435 39.31 -9.26 15.22
C ALA A 435 39.31 -10.14 13.96
N THR A 436 40.51 -10.46 13.46
CA THR A 436 40.71 -11.42 12.36
C THR A 436 40.99 -12.84 12.86
N TYR A 437 41.04 -13.05 14.17
CA TYR A 437 41.27 -14.33 14.82
C TYR A 437 40.51 -14.41 16.16
N LYS A 438 40.39 -15.61 16.71
CA LYS A 438 39.79 -15.81 18.04
C LYS A 438 40.74 -15.32 19.14
N VAL A 439 40.45 -14.18 19.75
CA VAL A 439 41.26 -13.62 20.85
C VAL A 439 41.03 -14.40 22.15
N ASP A 440 39.76 -14.63 22.50
CA ASP A 440 39.33 -15.41 23.66
C ASP A 440 37.93 -16.04 23.39
N ASP A 441 37.30 -16.63 24.41
CA ASP A 441 36.00 -17.32 24.24
C ASP A 441 34.80 -16.42 23.98
N THR A 442 34.93 -15.11 24.21
CA THR A 442 33.92 -14.11 23.82
C THR A 442 33.89 -13.91 22.31
N TYR A 443 35.01 -14.17 21.62
CA TYR A 443 35.11 -13.98 20.19
C TYR A 443 34.48 -15.17 19.44
N LYS A 444 33.49 -14.86 18.61
CA LYS A 444 32.83 -15.81 17.71
C LYS A 444 32.92 -15.32 16.27
N ARG A 445 32.91 -16.23 15.31
CA ARG A 445 32.85 -15.88 13.88
C ARG A 445 31.55 -15.16 13.57
N TYR A 446 31.61 -14.14 12.73
CA TYR A 446 30.42 -13.42 12.30
C TYR A 446 30.36 -13.20 10.78
N LEU A 447 29.13 -13.06 10.28
CA LEU A 447 28.82 -12.81 8.88
C LEU A 447 28.13 -11.45 8.70
N MET A 448 28.29 -10.88 7.51
CA MET A 448 27.58 -9.71 7.01
C MET A 448 26.87 -10.04 5.70
N GLY A 449 25.88 -9.24 5.31
CA GLY A 449 24.99 -9.55 4.18
C GLY A 449 25.68 -9.99 2.88
N ARG A 450 26.86 -9.45 2.55
CA ARG A 450 27.61 -9.84 1.33
C ARG A 450 28.12 -11.29 1.34
N ASP A 451 28.22 -11.91 2.51
CA ASP A 451 28.73 -13.28 2.66
C ASP A 451 27.63 -14.33 2.44
N VAL A 452 26.36 -13.91 2.46
CA VAL A 452 25.19 -14.77 2.28
C VAL A 452 24.75 -14.70 0.82
N ASN A 453 24.90 -15.81 0.11
CA ASN A 453 24.50 -15.99 -1.28
C ASN A 453 23.52 -17.17 -1.38
N ARG A 454 22.83 -17.34 -2.52
CA ARG A 454 21.84 -18.42 -2.70
C ARG A 454 22.51 -19.77 -2.40
N TYR A 455 22.00 -20.47 -1.38
CA TYR A 455 22.48 -21.76 -0.88
C TYR A 455 23.92 -21.80 -0.32
N VAL A 456 24.66 -20.69 -0.28
CA VAL A 456 26.08 -20.72 0.12
C VAL A 456 26.48 -19.52 0.99
N ILE A 457 27.24 -19.82 2.04
CA ILE A 457 27.91 -18.85 2.90
C ILE A 457 29.37 -18.81 2.46
N ALA A 458 29.82 -17.68 1.94
CA ALA A 458 31.15 -17.51 1.34
C ALA A 458 31.80 -16.19 1.81
N PRO A 459 32.24 -16.10 3.08
CA PRO A 459 32.95 -14.92 3.56
C PRO A 459 34.33 -14.83 2.90
N LEU A 460 34.68 -13.63 2.42
CA LEU A 460 36.00 -13.36 1.82
C LEU A 460 37.13 -13.29 2.86
N GLU A 461 36.77 -13.05 4.12
CA GLU A 461 37.71 -12.79 5.22
C GLU A 461 37.22 -13.51 6.48
N ASP A 462 38.15 -14.10 7.22
CA ASP A 462 37.90 -14.59 8.58
C ASP A 462 37.69 -13.40 9.51
N ARG A 463 36.48 -13.29 10.07
CA ARG A 463 36.09 -12.19 10.96
C ARG A 463 35.51 -12.72 12.26
N TRP A 464 35.95 -12.13 13.36
CA TRP A 464 35.59 -12.49 14.72
C TRP A 464 35.07 -11.26 15.45
N LEU A 465 34.04 -11.44 16.28
CA LEU A 465 33.44 -10.39 17.07
C LEU A 465 33.35 -10.84 18.53
N SER A 466 33.82 -10.00 19.45
CA SER A 466 33.61 -10.20 20.89
C SER A 466 32.14 -9.99 21.25
N TYR A 467 31.45 -11.07 21.61
CA TYR A 467 30.01 -11.09 21.86
C TYR A 467 29.67 -10.95 23.34
N GLY A 468 28.88 -9.92 23.67
CA GLY A 468 28.41 -9.68 25.02
C GLY A 468 27.60 -8.38 25.15
N ASP A 469 27.22 -8.04 26.38
CA ASP A 469 26.37 -6.87 26.71
C ASP A 469 27.05 -5.51 26.40
N TRP A 470 28.35 -5.50 26.12
CA TRP A 470 29.07 -4.32 25.66
C TRP A 470 28.74 -3.92 24.21
N LEU A 471 28.14 -4.83 23.42
CA LEU A 471 27.64 -4.50 22.09
C LEU A 471 26.41 -3.59 22.16
N ALA A 472 26.18 -2.78 21.13
CA ALA A 472 25.10 -1.82 21.13
C ALA A 472 23.71 -2.49 21.14
N GLU A 473 23.51 -3.50 20.30
CA GLU A 473 22.32 -4.35 20.27
C GLU A 473 22.74 -5.81 20.05
N PRO A 474 23.04 -6.57 21.14
CA PRO A 474 23.60 -7.92 21.04
C PRO A 474 22.59 -8.98 20.57
N ARG A 475 21.28 -8.72 20.65
CA ARG A 475 20.22 -9.67 20.22
C ARG A 475 20.34 -11.07 20.87
N PRO A 476 20.31 -11.18 22.21
CA PRO A 476 20.46 -12.48 22.89
C PRO A 476 19.37 -13.51 22.55
N ALA A 477 18.22 -13.07 22.06
CA ALA A 477 17.12 -13.94 21.61
C ALA A 477 17.29 -14.49 20.19
N ALA A 478 18.27 -14.01 19.42
CA ALA A 478 18.52 -14.52 18.08
C ALA A 478 19.13 -15.93 18.13
N PRO A 479 18.81 -16.81 17.17
CA PRO A 479 19.16 -18.24 17.20
C PRO A 479 20.62 -18.50 16.82
N PHE A 480 21.56 -17.62 17.21
CA PHE A 480 22.96 -17.69 16.76
C PHE A 480 23.62 -19.03 17.07
N PHE A 481 23.28 -19.61 18.22
CA PHE A 481 23.88 -20.83 18.75
C PHE A 481 23.05 -22.09 18.48
N ASN A 482 22.04 -22.01 17.60
CA ASN A 482 21.29 -23.20 17.18
C ASN A 482 22.11 -24.00 16.16
N ASP A 483 21.98 -25.32 16.19
CA ASP A 483 22.70 -26.24 15.28
C ASP A 483 22.42 -25.96 13.80
N LYS A 484 21.22 -25.46 13.49
CA LYS A 484 20.81 -25.01 12.16
C LYS A 484 20.03 -23.71 12.26
N LYS A 485 20.28 -22.81 11.32
CA LYS A 485 19.43 -21.65 11.03
C LYS A 485 19.54 -21.27 9.56
N ILE A 486 18.49 -20.66 9.01
CA ILE A 486 18.57 -20.05 7.67
C ILE A 486 18.95 -18.58 7.83
N LEU A 487 19.89 -18.13 7.01
CA LEU A 487 20.29 -16.75 6.91
C LEU A 487 19.64 -16.16 5.66
N ILE A 488 18.98 -15.02 5.78
CA ILE A 488 18.40 -14.28 4.65
C ILE A 488 19.08 -12.91 4.58
N ARG A 489 19.62 -12.57 3.43
CA ARG A 489 20.27 -11.28 3.20
C ARG A 489 19.22 -10.16 3.14
N GLN A 490 19.44 -9.06 3.88
CA GLN A 490 18.53 -7.90 3.84
C GLN A 490 18.70 -7.07 2.57
N THR A 491 19.92 -6.89 2.08
CA THR A 491 20.19 -6.02 0.91
C THR A 491 19.92 -6.75 -0.40
N GLY A 492 19.01 -6.22 -1.21
CA GLY A 492 18.60 -6.79 -2.49
C GLY A 492 17.10 -6.62 -2.74
N ASP A 493 16.70 -6.80 -3.99
CA ASP A 493 15.31 -6.79 -4.46
C ASP A 493 14.70 -8.20 -4.58
N SER A 494 15.44 -9.21 -4.10
CA SER A 494 15.08 -10.63 -4.16
C SER A 494 15.52 -11.34 -2.89
N ILE A 495 14.86 -12.47 -2.60
CA ILE A 495 15.17 -13.27 -1.43
C ILE A 495 16.40 -14.13 -1.71
N ILE A 496 17.44 -13.91 -0.91
CA ILE A 496 18.70 -14.66 -0.98
C ILE A 496 18.93 -15.33 0.36
N ALA A 497 18.89 -16.66 0.38
CA ALA A 497 18.96 -17.44 1.61
C ALA A 497 20.05 -18.53 1.56
N ALA A 498 20.68 -18.79 2.71
CA ALA A 498 21.65 -19.87 2.91
C ALA A 498 21.43 -20.59 4.25
N LEU A 499 21.82 -21.86 4.34
CA LEU A 499 21.79 -22.61 5.59
C LEU A 499 23.10 -22.41 6.37
N ASP A 500 23.00 -22.00 7.62
CA ASP A 500 24.13 -21.97 8.55
C ASP A 500 24.05 -23.14 9.54
N THR A 501 25.10 -23.95 9.52
CA THR A 501 25.31 -25.06 10.47
C THR A 501 26.56 -24.86 11.34
N ALA A 502 27.21 -23.70 11.22
CA ALA A 502 28.47 -23.38 11.91
C ALA A 502 28.28 -22.34 13.02
N GLN A 503 27.02 -22.05 13.39
CA GLN A 503 26.66 -21.19 14.52
C GLN A 503 27.29 -19.79 14.43
N HIS A 504 27.31 -19.21 13.23
CA HIS A 504 27.83 -17.87 13.02
C HIS A 504 26.96 -16.84 13.73
N LEU A 505 27.59 -15.81 14.30
CA LEU A 505 26.91 -14.54 14.58
C LEU A 505 26.59 -13.85 13.25
N THR A 506 25.56 -13.01 13.23
CA THR A 506 25.22 -12.22 12.03
C THR A 506 25.04 -10.77 12.37
N LEU A 507 25.41 -9.87 11.45
CA LEU A 507 25.12 -8.45 11.59
C LEU A 507 23.68 -8.11 11.22
N ASN A 508 23.25 -6.91 11.57
CA ASN A 508 21.88 -6.41 11.37
C ASN A 508 21.45 -6.24 9.92
N ASN A 509 22.27 -6.63 8.94
CA ASN A 509 21.94 -6.71 7.52
C ASN A 509 21.64 -8.16 7.06
N ILE A 510 21.43 -9.07 8.02
CA ILE A 510 21.02 -10.45 7.84
C ILE A 510 19.85 -10.74 8.79
N HIS A 511 18.83 -11.42 8.28
CA HIS A 511 17.76 -12.03 9.06
C HIS A 511 18.12 -13.48 9.38
N ASN A 512 17.87 -13.90 10.62
CA ASN A 512 18.12 -15.24 11.12
C ASN A 512 16.77 -15.91 11.33
N LEU A 513 16.54 -17.00 10.60
CA LEU A 513 15.31 -17.77 10.62
C LEU A 513 15.54 -19.10 11.33
N ASN A 514 14.72 -19.38 12.33
CA ASN A 514 14.69 -20.64 13.07
C ASN A 514 13.31 -21.28 12.97
N ILE A 515 13.23 -22.56 12.59
CA ILE A 515 11.96 -23.29 12.47
C ILE A 515 11.43 -23.60 13.87
N ILE A 516 10.13 -23.39 14.06
CA ILE A 516 9.43 -23.71 15.32
C ILE A 516 9.26 -25.24 15.39
N ALA A 517 9.80 -25.85 16.46
CA ALA A 517 9.99 -27.30 16.57
C ALA A 517 8.72 -28.17 16.47
N VAL A 518 7.52 -27.57 16.58
CA VAL A 518 6.23 -28.28 16.50
C VAL A 518 5.86 -28.65 15.06
N ILE A 519 6.54 -28.08 14.06
CA ILE A 519 6.17 -28.25 12.64
C ILE A 519 7.20 -29.12 11.94
N SER A 520 6.73 -30.17 11.25
CA SER A 520 7.57 -31.23 10.66
C SER A 520 8.36 -30.84 9.39
N VAL A 521 8.43 -29.56 9.06
CA VAL A 521 9.13 -29.05 7.88
C VAL A 521 10.64 -28.94 8.14
N SER A 522 11.47 -29.30 7.16
CA SER A 522 12.93 -29.20 7.26
C SER A 522 13.47 -27.84 6.83
N TYR A 523 14.63 -27.48 7.35
CA TYR A 523 15.36 -26.28 6.95
C TYR A 523 15.70 -26.29 5.46
N GLU A 524 16.09 -27.44 4.93
CA GLU A 524 16.50 -27.60 3.54
C GLU A 524 15.32 -27.44 2.58
N PHE A 525 14.14 -27.95 2.94
CA PHE A 525 12.91 -27.69 2.18
C PHE A 525 12.60 -26.19 2.15
N LEU A 526 12.59 -25.54 3.32
CA LEU A 526 12.25 -24.13 3.40
C LEU A 526 13.28 -23.27 2.65
N LEU A 527 14.57 -23.65 2.70
CA LEU A 527 15.63 -23.03 1.92
C LEU A 527 15.39 -23.14 0.40
N ALA A 528 14.88 -24.29 -0.07
CA ALA A 528 14.52 -24.48 -1.47
C ALA A 528 13.37 -23.54 -1.89
N ILE A 529 12.34 -23.42 -1.06
CA ILE A 529 11.19 -22.55 -1.30
C ILE A 529 11.61 -21.07 -1.31
N LEU A 530 12.35 -20.62 -0.29
CA LEU A 530 12.77 -19.22 -0.15
C LEU A 530 13.67 -18.74 -1.30
N ASN A 531 14.53 -19.61 -1.82
CA ASN A 531 15.41 -19.27 -2.96
C ASN A 531 14.73 -19.48 -4.33
N SER A 532 13.47 -19.93 -4.40
CA SER A 532 12.79 -20.17 -5.67
C SER A 532 12.41 -18.87 -6.39
N LYS A 533 12.34 -18.94 -7.72
CA LYS A 533 11.83 -17.83 -8.54
C LYS A 533 10.40 -17.47 -8.19
N LEU A 534 9.57 -18.46 -7.87
CA LEU A 534 8.15 -18.24 -7.53
C LEU A 534 8.00 -17.34 -6.31
N ILE A 535 8.73 -17.65 -5.23
CA ILE A 535 8.66 -16.86 -3.99
C ILE A 535 9.26 -15.48 -4.16
N THR A 536 10.32 -15.35 -4.97
CA THR A 536 10.85 -14.03 -5.34
C THR A 536 9.83 -13.20 -6.11
N ALA A 537 9.18 -13.77 -7.14
CA ALA A 537 8.14 -13.09 -7.91
C ALA A 537 6.94 -12.72 -7.03
N TYR A 538 6.51 -13.61 -6.12
CA TYR A 538 5.47 -13.34 -5.14
C TYR A 538 5.84 -12.13 -4.26
N HIS A 539 7.04 -12.13 -3.68
CA HIS A 539 7.52 -11.04 -2.81
C HIS A 539 7.51 -9.70 -3.54
N GLN A 540 7.97 -9.66 -4.80
CA GLN A 540 8.04 -8.44 -5.60
C GLN A 540 6.68 -7.84 -5.97
N ILE A 541 5.59 -8.62 -5.95
CA ILE A 541 4.23 -8.11 -6.15
C ILE A 541 3.77 -7.25 -4.97
N PHE A 542 4.08 -7.67 -3.75
CA PHE A 542 3.67 -6.96 -2.53
C PHE A 542 4.71 -5.92 -2.09
N VAL A 543 5.96 -6.07 -2.52
CA VAL A 543 7.09 -5.21 -2.15
C VAL A 543 7.78 -4.74 -3.43
N PRO A 544 7.37 -3.59 -4.01
CA PRO A 544 7.91 -3.08 -5.27
C PRO A 544 9.29 -2.41 -5.06
N GLU A 545 10.27 -3.20 -4.64
CA GLU A 545 11.67 -2.78 -4.45
C GLU A 545 12.56 -3.08 -5.67
N ALA A 546 12.01 -3.74 -6.70
CA ALA A 546 12.73 -4.09 -7.93
C ALA A 546 13.37 -2.84 -8.59
N GLY A 547 14.67 -2.92 -8.85
CA GLY A 547 15.43 -1.84 -9.51
C GLY A 547 15.73 -0.61 -8.65
N ARG A 548 15.36 -0.59 -7.35
CA ARG A 548 15.72 0.50 -6.43
C ARG A 548 17.17 0.38 -5.98
N THR A 549 17.88 1.52 -5.94
CA THR A 549 19.29 1.60 -5.54
C THR A 549 19.55 1.11 -4.10
N PHE A 550 18.54 1.13 -3.23
CA PHE A 550 18.61 0.73 -1.82
C PHE A 550 17.53 -0.30 -1.46
N ALA A 551 17.25 -1.23 -2.37
CA ALA A 551 16.29 -2.31 -2.14
C ALA A 551 16.63 -3.13 -0.88
N GLU A 552 15.64 -3.34 -0.03
CA GLU A 552 15.76 -4.15 1.18
C GLU A 552 14.60 -5.13 1.34
N VAL A 553 14.94 -6.37 1.66
CA VAL A 553 14.00 -7.40 2.14
C VAL A 553 13.84 -7.24 3.64
N LYS A 554 12.65 -6.85 4.13
CA LYS A 554 12.42 -6.58 5.56
C LYS A 554 11.71 -7.75 6.24
N THR A 555 11.85 -7.82 7.56
CA THR A 555 11.19 -8.85 8.37
C THR A 555 9.67 -8.82 8.24
N VAL A 556 9.07 -7.62 8.19
CA VAL A 556 7.61 -7.44 8.05
C VAL A 556 7.06 -8.01 6.74
N ASP A 557 7.90 -8.12 5.71
CA ASP A 557 7.54 -8.70 4.42
C ASP A 557 7.75 -10.22 4.44
N LEU A 558 8.89 -10.67 4.99
CA LEU A 558 9.23 -12.09 5.07
C LEU A 558 8.20 -12.90 5.86
N VAL A 559 7.70 -12.38 6.98
CA VAL A 559 6.73 -13.09 7.83
C VAL A 559 5.42 -13.42 7.10
N GLN A 560 5.09 -12.67 6.05
CA GLN A 560 3.87 -12.80 5.25
C GLN A 560 3.99 -13.87 4.14
N LEU A 561 5.18 -14.44 3.91
CA LEU A 561 5.41 -15.34 2.79
C LEU A 561 4.58 -16.62 2.92
N PRO A 562 3.88 -17.05 1.85
CA PRO A 562 3.04 -18.24 1.87
C PRO A 562 3.86 -19.50 1.64
N ILE A 563 3.87 -20.39 2.63
CA ILE A 563 4.54 -21.70 2.60
C ILE A 563 3.49 -22.82 2.49
N PRO A 564 3.57 -23.75 1.53
CA PRO A 564 2.55 -24.77 1.32
C PRO A 564 2.45 -25.70 2.53
N LYS A 565 1.23 -26.07 2.93
CA LYS A 565 1.04 -27.06 3.99
C LYS A 565 1.42 -28.45 3.50
N ILE A 566 2.40 -29.06 4.15
CA ILE A 566 2.84 -30.42 3.84
C ILE A 566 2.07 -31.42 4.69
N LYS A 567 1.49 -32.44 4.04
CA LYS A 567 0.78 -33.53 4.70
C LYS A 567 1.75 -34.69 4.90
N PHE A 568 2.30 -34.80 6.10
CA PHE A 568 3.16 -35.91 6.46
C PHE A 568 2.35 -37.19 6.74
N SER A 569 2.71 -38.28 6.07
CA SER A 569 2.12 -39.61 6.30
C SER A 569 2.89 -40.38 7.39
N GLU A 570 2.19 -41.23 8.15
CA GLU A 570 2.82 -42.14 9.13
C GLU A 570 3.67 -43.22 8.43
N GLU A 571 3.21 -43.69 7.27
CA GLU A 571 3.94 -44.62 6.40
C GLU A 571 4.84 -43.85 5.42
N ARG A 572 5.82 -43.11 5.93
CA ARG A 572 6.77 -42.36 5.11
C ARG A 572 7.61 -43.33 4.28
N GLN A 573 7.27 -43.51 3.00
CA GLN A 573 7.90 -44.51 2.15
C GLN A 573 9.29 -44.04 1.67
N ALA A 574 10.32 -44.27 2.48
CA ALA A 574 11.72 -43.95 2.12
C ALA A 574 12.13 -44.50 0.74
N ALA A 575 11.59 -45.66 0.34
CA ALA A 575 11.81 -46.26 -0.98
C ALA A 575 11.33 -45.38 -2.15
N VAL A 576 10.24 -44.63 -1.98
CA VAL A 576 9.67 -43.73 -2.99
C VAL A 576 10.60 -42.55 -3.22
N VAL A 577 11.09 -41.92 -2.15
CA VAL A 577 12.06 -40.81 -2.24
C VAL A 577 13.39 -41.28 -2.85
N ASN A 578 13.84 -42.50 -2.54
CA ASN A 578 15.08 -43.05 -3.13
C ASN A 578 15.00 -43.19 -4.66
N THR A 579 13.80 -43.41 -5.21
CA THR A 579 13.59 -43.44 -6.66
C THR A 579 13.87 -42.07 -7.28
N ALA A 580 13.33 -41.00 -6.69
CA ALA A 580 13.59 -39.62 -7.12
C ALA A 580 15.07 -39.26 -7.02
N LYS A 581 15.72 -39.60 -5.90
CA LYS A 581 17.17 -39.40 -5.71
C LYS A 581 17.99 -40.12 -6.78
N THR A 582 17.56 -41.31 -7.18
CA THR A 582 18.21 -42.09 -8.26
C THR A 582 18.07 -41.39 -9.60
N HIS A 583 16.87 -40.91 -9.96
CA HIS A 583 16.66 -40.15 -11.19
C HIS A 583 17.53 -38.88 -11.24
N TYR A 584 17.61 -38.13 -10.12
CA TYR A 584 18.49 -36.98 -10.00
C TYR A 584 19.97 -37.37 -10.19
N ALA A 585 20.45 -38.40 -9.50
CA ALA A 585 21.83 -38.87 -9.60
C ALA A 585 22.20 -39.27 -11.04
N GLN A 586 21.28 -39.89 -11.77
CA GLN A 586 21.44 -40.28 -13.18
C GLN A 586 21.30 -39.09 -14.16
N GLY A 587 20.93 -37.90 -13.70
CA GLY A 587 20.68 -36.74 -14.55
C GLY A 587 19.40 -36.84 -15.39
N ASN A 588 18.48 -37.74 -15.04
CA ASN A 588 17.22 -37.93 -15.75
C ASN A 588 16.16 -36.94 -15.25
N THR A 589 16.29 -35.69 -15.67
CA THR A 589 15.43 -34.57 -15.24
C THR A 589 13.96 -34.79 -15.63
N ALA A 590 13.70 -35.30 -16.83
CA ALA A 590 12.34 -35.57 -17.31
C ALA A 590 11.63 -36.62 -16.46
N ALA A 591 12.31 -37.73 -16.13
CA ALA A 591 11.73 -38.76 -15.26
C ALA A 591 11.50 -38.24 -13.84
N LEU A 592 12.41 -37.40 -13.31
CA LEU A 592 12.24 -36.79 -11.99
C LEU A 592 11.02 -35.86 -11.94
N LEU A 593 10.81 -35.03 -12.95
CA LEU A 593 9.65 -34.13 -13.04
C LEU A 593 8.34 -34.90 -13.23
N ALA A 594 8.36 -35.99 -14.02
CA ALA A 594 7.21 -36.88 -14.17
C ALA A 594 6.87 -37.60 -12.85
N TRP A 595 7.88 -38.07 -12.13
CA TRP A 595 7.73 -38.66 -10.81
C TRP A 595 7.12 -37.66 -9.82
N ALA A 596 7.64 -36.43 -9.75
CA ALA A 596 7.13 -35.41 -8.84
C ALA A 596 5.65 -35.07 -9.14
N ALA A 597 5.27 -35.01 -10.41
CA ALA A 597 3.87 -34.81 -10.79
C ALA A 597 2.97 -35.96 -10.33
N ALA A 598 3.42 -37.22 -10.46
CA ALA A 598 2.66 -38.39 -10.02
C ALA A 598 2.47 -38.43 -8.50
N GLU A 599 3.49 -38.05 -7.72
CA GLU A 599 3.40 -37.97 -6.26
C GLU A 599 2.40 -36.91 -5.79
N LEU A 600 2.38 -35.74 -6.43
CA LEU A 600 1.41 -34.68 -6.13
C LEU A 600 -0.03 -35.09 -6.45
N VAL A 601 -0.26 -35.77 -7.58
CA VAL A 601 -1.58 -36.34 -7.92
C VAL A 601 -2.01 -37.39 -6.88
N ALA A 602 -1.06 -38.15 -6.34
CA ALA A 602 -1.29 -39.11 -5.26
C ALA A 602 -1.41 -38.45 -3.87
N ASN A 603 -1.42 -37.11 -3.77
CA ASN A 603 -1.51 -36.35 -2.53
C ASN A 603 -0.39 -36.66 -1.51
N ARG A 604 0.82 -36.96 -2.01
CA ARG A 604 2.02 -37.28 -1.21
C ARG A 604 2.99 -36.10 -1.16
N SER A 605 2.53 -34.97 -0.59
CA SER A 605 3.34 -33.74 -0.52
C SER A 605 4.57 -33.84 0.39
N ASP A 606 4.60 -34.80 1.31
CA ASP A 606 5.75 -35.15 2.13
C ASP A 606 6.94 -35.69 1.31
N THR A 607 6.68 -36.49 0.27
CA THR A 607 7.74 -36.96 -0.62
C THR A 607 8.34 -35.83 -1.46
N ILE A 608 7.52 -34.85 -1.85
CA ILE A 608 7.97 -33.63 -2.55
C ILE A 608 8.79 -32.74 -1.61
N HIS A 609 8.36 -32.62 -0.37
CA HIS A 609 9.14 -31.97 0.67
C HIS A 609 10.54 -32.58 0.79
N ASP A 610 10.63 -33.90 0.86
CA ASP A 610 11.89 -34.63 1.00
C ASP A 610 12.77 -34.54 -0.25
N LEU A 611 12.16 -34.51 -1.44
CA LEU A 611 12.89 -34.26 -2.69
C LEU A 611 13.46 -32.84 -2.73
N LEU A 612 12.67 -31.81 -2.42
CA LEU A 612 13.14 -30.42 -2.40
C LEU A 612 14.24 -30.21 -1.35
N ALA A 613 14.08 -30.79 -0.16
CA ALA A 613 15.11 -30.82 0.87
C ALA A 613 16.42 -31.44 0.32
N HIS A 614 16.32 -32.60 -0.32
CA HIS A 614 17.48 -33.24 -0.94
C HIS A 614 18.13 -32.37 -2.03
N LEU A 615 17.35 -31.75 -2.91
CA LEU A 615 17.90 -30.88 -3.96
C LEU A 615 18.60 -29.64 -3.36
N ALA A 616 18.08 -29.08 -2.27
CA ALA A 616 18.76 -28.00 -1.55
C ALA A 616 20.07 -28.47 -0.90
N GLU A 617 20.13 -29.68 -0.32
CA GLU A 617 21.40 -30.28 0.14
C GLU A 617 22.40 -30.42 -1.01
N GLN A 618 21.93 -30.83 -2.19
CA GLN A 618 22.77 -30.94 -3.39
C GLN A 618 23.25 -29.58 -3.87
N MET A 619 22.42 -28.53 -3.81
CA MET A 619 22.83 -27.16 -4.11
C MET A 619 23.94 -26.68 -3.15
N ILE A 620 23.81 -26.95 -1.85
CA ILE A 620 24.85 -26.63 -0.85
C ILE A 620 26.15 -27.38 -1.18
N ALA A 621 26.07 -28.70 -1.39
CA ALA A 621 27.22 -29.54 -1.67
C ALA A 621 27.94 -29.16 -2.98
N LEU A 622 27.19 -28.88 -4.05
CA LEU A 622 27.74 -28.43 -5.33
C LEU A 622 28.42 -27.06 -5.21
N ASN A 623 27.85 -26.13 -4.43
CA ASN A 623 28.50 -24.86 -4.16
C ASN A 623 29.79 -25.03 -3.35
N GLN A 624 29.82 -25.93 -2.37
CA GLN A 624 31.05 -26.26 -1.63
C GLN A 624 32.12 -26.86 -2.54
N GLN A 625 31.75 -27.79 -3.42
CA GLN A 625 32.67 -28.35 -4.43
C GLN A 625 33.20 -27.27 -5.37
N LYS A 626 32.33 -26.35 -5.81
CA LYS A 626 32.73 -25.20 -6.63
C LYS A 626 33.71 -24.31 -5.90
N GLN A 627 33.45 -23.95 -4.64
CA GLN A 627 34.39 -23.15 -3.85
C GLN A 627 35.74 -23.84 -3.68
N ALA A 628 35.75 -25.14 -3.40
CA ALA A 628 36.99 -25.92 -3.33
C ALA A 628 37.75 -25.94 -4.67
N ALA A 629 37.04 -26.08 -5.80
CA ALA A 629 37.63 -26.02 -7.14
C ALA A 629 38.19 -24.62 -7.46
N LEU A 630 37.50 -23.56 -7.04
CA LEU A 630 37.97 -22.18 -7.19
C LEU A 630 39.23 -21.92 -6.35
N GLU A 631 39.28 -22.40 -5.11
CA GLU A 631 40.49 -22.28 -4.28
C GLU A 631 41.66 -23.09 -4.85
N ALA A 632 41.41 -24.28 -5.39
CA ALA A 632 42.43 -25.05 -6.09
C ALA A 632 42.96 -24.30 -7.33
N PHE A 633 42.06 -23.70 -8.12
CA PHE A 633 42.43 -22.82 -9.23
C PHE A 633 43.32 -21.68 -8.75
N TRP A 634 42.94 -20.98 -7.67
CA TRP A 634 43.72 -19.88 -7.14
C TRP A 634 45.10 -20.30 -6.62
N LEU A 635 45.19 -21.46 -5.95
CA LEU A 635 46.45 -22.01 -5.45
C LEU A 635 47.42 -22.32 -6.60
N ASP A 636 46.92 -22.98 -7.65
CA ASP A 636 47.74 -23.30 -8.83
C ASP A 636 48.11 -22.03 -9.63
N LEU A 637 47.20 -21.05 -9.68
CA LEU A 637 47.45 -19.75 -10.30
C LEU A 637 48.57 -18.99 -9.59
N GLU A 638 48.59 -19.00 -8.25
CA GLU A 638 49.64 -18.41 -7.42
C GLU A 638 50.99 -19.08 -7.72
N GLY A 639 51.01 -20.40 -7.90
CA GLY A 639 52.21 -21.16 -8.24
C GLY A 639 52.84 -20.83 -9.60
N VAL A 640 52.08 -20.20 -10.52
CA VAL A 640 52.55 -19.87 -11.88
C VAL A 640 52.61 -18.36 -12.17
N THR A 641 52.29 -17.50 -11.20
CA THR A 641 52.30 -16.04 -11.34
C THR A 641 53.18 -15.35 -10.31
N ASP A 642 53.70 -14.16 -10.64
CA ASP A 642 54.36 -13.33 -9.64
C ASP A 642 53.33 -12.70 -8.69
N ALA A 643 53.75 -12.39 -7.45
CA ALA A 643 52.86 -11.90 -6.39
C ALA A 643 52.04 -10.65 -6.78
N LYS A 644 52.61 -9.74 -7.58
CA LYS A 644 51.91 -8.50 -7.99
C LYS A 644 50.84 -8.79 -9.03
N SER A 645 51.14 -9.63 -10.01
CA SER A 645 50.16 -10.08 -11.00
C SER A 645 49.07 -10.92 -10.34
N PHE A 646 49.44 -11.83 -9.44
CA PHE A 646 48.50 -12.65 -8.68
C PHE A 646 47.50 -11.80 -7.89
N ASP A 647 47.98 -10.83 -7.10
CA ASP A 647 47.12 -9.92 -6.34
C ASP A 647 46.14 -9.16 -7.26
N THR A 648 46.62 -8.70 -8.42
CA THR A 648 45.76 -8.01 -9.39
C THR A 648 44.70 -8.94 -9.98
N LEU A 649 45.05 -10.20 -10.27
CA LEU A 649 44.12 -11.18 -10.82
C LEU A 649 43.08 -11.65 -9.79
N ARG A 650 43.48 -11.84 -8.54
CA ARG A 650 42.61 -12.33 -7.45
C ARG A 650 41.66 -11.25 -6.92
N ASN A 651 42.18 -10.05 -6.71
CA ASN A 651 41.47 -9.01 -5.96
C ASN A 651 40.85 -7.92 -6.84
N LYS A 652 41.11 -7.91 -8.16
CA LYS A 652 40.53 -6.93 -9.08
C LYS A 652 39.67 -7.61 -10.14
N GLY A 653 38.59 -6.93 -10.50
CA GLY A 653 37.79 -7.28 -11.67
C GLY A 653 37.80 -6.17 -12.71
N LYS A 654 37.18 -6.45 -13.85
CA LYS A 654 36.95 -5.46 -14.91
C LYS A 654 35.46 -5.24 -15.10
N TRP A 655 35.11 -4.01 -15.42
CA TRP A 655 33.74 -3.67 -15.78
C TRP A 655 33.32 -4.45 -17.02
N GLU A 656 32.15 -5.09 -16.96
CA GLU A 656 31.60 -5.85 -18.07
C GLU A 656 31.52 -5.02 -19.36
N GLN A 657 31.05 -3.78 -19.28
CA GLN A 657 31.06 -2.86 -20.43
C GLN A 657 32.46 -2.63 -21.02
N SER A 658 33.49 -2.53 -20.16
CA SER A 658 34.87 -2.39 -20.63
C SER A 658 35.36 -3.66 -21.33
N LEU A 659 35.00 -4.83 -20.81
CA LEU A 659 35.33 -6.11 -21.42
C LEU A 659 34.60 -6.31 -22.75
N HIS A 660 33.32 -5.96 -22.83
CA HIS A 660 32.53 -6.00 -24.06
C HIS A 660 33.17 -5.15 -25.17
N LYS A 661 33.65 -3.96 -24.79
CA LYS A 661 34.30 -3.00 -25.69
C LYS A 661 35.71 -3.45 -26.10
N ASN A 662 36.55 -3.83 -25.14
CA ASN A 662 37.99 -4.03 -25.35
C ASN A 662 38.36 -5.48 -25.70
N VAL A 663 37.52 -6.46 -25.35
CA VAL A 663 37.78 -7.90 -25.55
C VAL A 663 36.66 -8.50 -26.41
N PRO A 664 36.79 -8.53 -27.75
CA PRO A 664 35.74 -9.03 -28.64
C PRO A 664 35.26 -10.45 -28.33
N ALA A 665 36.18 -11.33 -27.89
CA ALA A 665 35.86 -12.71 -27.49
C ALA A 665 35.00 -12.79 -26.22
N ALA A 666 34.98 -11.74 -25.38
CA ALA A 666 34.19 -11.68 -24.16
C ALA A 666 32.73 -11.29 -24.41
N ARG A 667 32.39 -10.70 -25.56
CA ARG A 667 31.03 -10.21 -25.88
C ARG A 667 29.91 -11.25 -25.67
N PRO A 668 30.10 -12.56 -25.93
CA PRO A 668 29.07 -13.57 -25.64
C PRO A 668 28.80 -13.78 -24.14
N PHE A 669 29.68 -13.29 -23.25
CA PHE A 669 29.65 -13.55 -21.81
C PHE A 669 29.39 -12.31 -20.96
N VAL A 670 29.42 -11.11 -21.54
CA VAL A 670 29.21 -9.84 -20.83
C VAL A 670 28.26 -8.94 -21.59
N ALA A 671 27.43 -8.18 -20.88
CA ALA A 671 26.47 -7.28 -21.52
C ALA A 671 27.06 -5.87 -21.76
N GLU A 672 26.71 -5.26 -22.90
CA GLU A 672 27.22 -3.93 -23.29
C GLU A 672 26.86 -2.82 -22.29
N ALA A 673 25.67 -2.89 -21.71
CA ALA A 673 25.17 -1.89 -20.76
C ALA A 673 25.51 -2.22 -19.30
N SER A 674 26.16 -3.35 -19.01
CA SER A 674 26.38 -3.81 -17.65
C SER A 674 27.38 -2.92 -16.89
N ARG A 675 26.94 -2.53 -15.69
CA ARG A 675 27.71 -1.78 -14.68
C ARG A 675 28.21 -2.72 -13.58
N SER A 676 28.37 -3.99 -13.87
CA SER A 676 28.95 -4.94 -12.92
C SER A 676 30.44 -5.12 -13.19
N THR A 677 31.18 -5.41 -12.13
CA THR A 677 32.58 -5.83 -12.22
C THR A 677 32.62 -7.35 -12.18
N ILE A 678 33.29 -7.97 -13.15
CA ILE A 678 33.51 -9.42 -13.17
C ILE A 678 34.95 -9.74 -12.74
N THR A 679 35.08 -10.71 -11.84
CA THR A 679 36.35 -11.24 -11.31
C THR A 679 36.86 -12.41 -12.15
N LEU A 680 38.13 -12.76 -12.03
CA LEU A 680 38.74 -13.78 -12.89
C LEU A 680 38.14 -15.18 -12.67
N ASP A 681 37.79 -15.56 -11.43
CA ASP A 681 37.13 -16.83 -11.13
C ASP A 681 35.75 -16.97 -11.79
N ALA A 682 35.00 -15.87 -11.93
CA ALA A 682 33.73 -15.85 -12.64
C ALA A 682 33.87 -16.11 -14.17
N THR A 683 35.10 -16.07 -14.70
CA THR A 683 35.39 -16.41 -16.11
C THR A 683 35.64 -17.91 -16.34
N LEU A 684 35.67 -18.73 -15.28
CA LEU A 684 35.80 -20.18 -15.40
C LEU A 684 34.49 -20.73 -16.01
N GLY A 685 34.51 -20.93 -17.34
CA GLY A 685 33.35 -21.17 -18.20
C GLY A 685 33.31 -20.34 -19.47
N TRP A 686 34.16 -19.30 -19.56
CA TRP A 686 34.42 -18.57 -20.81
C TRP A 686 35.16 -19.44 -21.83
N ASN A 687 35.25 -18.96 -23.06
CA ASN A 687 36.23 -19.54 -23.99
C ASN A 687 37.63 -19.02 -23.65
N GLU A 688 38.65 -19.76 -24.08
CA GLU A 688 40.04 -19.46 -23.77
C GLU A 688 40.49 -18.07 -24.27
N ASP A 689 39.97 -17.61 -25.40
CA ASP A 689 40.33 -16.31 -25.97
C ASP A 689 39.76 -15.14 -25.15
N ALA A 690 38.55 -15.29 -24.62
CA ALA A 690 37.95 -14.34 -23.71
C ALA A 690 38.72 -14.30 -22.38
N PHE A 691 39.10 -15.47 -21.83
CA PHE A 691 39.93 -15.56 -20.63
C PHE A 691 41.28 -14.85 -20.83
N LYS A 692 42.00 -15.16 -21.91
CA LYS A 692 43.26 -14.50 -22.26
C LYS A 692 43.09 -12.99 -22.40
N GLY A 693 42.00 -12.55 -23.03
CA GLY A 693 41.70 -11.13 -23.21
C GLY A 693 41.51 -10.42 -21.87
N MET A 694 40.75 -11.02 -20.96
CA MET A 694 40.54 -10.45 -19.62
C MET A 694 41.83 -10.41 -18.79
N VAL A 695 42.65 -11.47 -18.83
CA VAL A 695 43.97 -11.48 -18.17
C VAL A 695 44.83 -10.34 -18.70
N LYS A 696 44.92 -10.15 -20.02
CA LYS A 696 45.69 -9.04 -20.63
C LYS A 696 45.14 -7.68 -20.22
N GLU A 697 43.83 -7.51 -20.13
CA GLU A 697 43.22 -6.26 -19.67
C GLU A 697 43.55 -5.96 -18.19
N LEU A 698 43.61 -6.99 -17.35
CA LEU A 698 43.87 -6.84 -15.90
C LEU A 698 45.34 -6.53 -15.59
N VAL A 699 46.27 -7.26 -16.20
CA VAL A 699 47.70 -7.24 -15.83
C VAL A 699 48.65 -6.83 -16.97
N GLY A 700 48.15 -6.59 -18.18
CA GLY A 700 48.95 -6.19 -19.33
C GLY A 700 49.76 -7.36 -19.92
N SER A 701 51.09 -7.23 -19.98
CA SER A 701 51.99 -8.29 -20.45
C SER A 701 52.38 -9.21 -19.30
N VAL A 702 51.91 -10.46 -19.31
CA VAL A 702 52.29 -11.46 -18.31
C VAL A 702 53.39 -12.37 -18.84
N SER A 703 54.55 -12.38 -18.19
CA SER A 703 55.56 -13.43 -18.39
C SER A 703 54.98 -14.75 -17.90
N GLY A 704 54.66 -15.67 -18.82
CA GLY A 704 54.05 -16.96 -18.48
C GLY A 704 52.55 -17.06 -18.74
N LEU A 705 51.97 -16.23 -19.62
CA LEU A 705 50.56 -16.36 -20.06
C LEU A 705 50.19 -17.80 -20.50
N SER A 706 51.12 -18.55 -21.10
CA SER A 706 50.88 -19.95 -21.46
C SER A 706 50.64 -20.85 -20.24
N LYS A 707 51.34 -20.61 -19.12
CA LYS A 707 51.15 -21.35 -17.86
C LYS A 707 49.82 -20.98 -17.20
N LEU A 708 49.48 -19.68 -17.20
CA LEU A 708 48.18 -19.18 -16.75
C LEU A 708 47.02 -19.82 -17.52
N VAL A 709 47.13 -19.86 -18.84
CA VAL A 709 46.13 -20.52 -19.70
C VAL A 709 46.09 -22.02 -19.46
N GLN A 710 47.22 -22.65 -19.12
CA GLN A 710 47.22 -24.06 -18.75
C GLN A 710 46.46 -24.30 -17.45
N VAL A 711 46.71 -23.52 -16.39
CA VAL A 711 45.91 -23.57 -15.15
C VAL A 711 44.43 -23.37 -15.45
N TYR A 712 44.08 -22.41 -16.30
CA TYR A 712 42.69 -22.24 -16.75
C TYR A 712 42.14 -23.51 -17.41
N ARG A 713 42.85 -24.12 -18.35
CA ARG A 713 42.41 -25.36 -19.04
C ARG A 713 42.25 -26.53 -18.07
N ASP A 714 43.09 -26.61 -17.06
CA ASP A 714 43.08 -27.71 -16.09
C ASP A 714 41.85 -27.59 -15.15
N HIS A 715 41.44 -26.37 -14.80
CA HIS A 715 40.37 -26.11 -13.83
C HIS A 715 39.00 -25.77 -14.45
N ALA A 716 38.98 -25.05 -15.58
CA ALA A 716 37.75 -24.55 -16.19
C ALA A 716 36.72 -25.65 -16.53
N PRO A 717 37.10 -26.85 -17.04
CA PRO A 717 36.11 -27.90 -17.31
C PRO A 717 35.36 -28.36 -16.06
N SER A 718 36.06 -28.49 -14.93
CA SER A 718 35.46 -28.91 -13.65
C SER A 718 34.49 -27.86 -13.13
N VAL A 719 34.90 -26.59 -13.11
CA VAL A 719 34.05 -25.47 -12.66
C VAL A 719 32.86 -25.26 -13.61
N THR A 720 33.05 -25.44 -14.92
CA THR A 720 31.97 -25.39 -15.91
C THR A 720 30.95 -26.49 -15.69
N ALA A 721 31.38 -27.72 -15.46
CA ALA A 721 30.49 -28.85 -15.16
C ALA A 721 29.70 -28.62 -13.87
N LEU A 722 30.34 -28.09 -12.83
CA LEU A 722 29.69 -27.72 -11.56
C LEU A 722 28.66 -26.60 -11.76
N ASN A 723 28.99 -25.56 -12.51
CA ASN A 723 28.04 -24.48 -12.86
C ASN A 723 26.84 -25.02 -13.63
N GLN A 724 27.05 -25.86 -14.64
CA GLN A 724 25.95 -26.50 -15.39
C GLN A 724 25.07 -27.35 -14.48
N ARG A 725 25.68 -28.11 -13.55
CA ARG A 725 24.93 -28.92 -12.58
C ARG A 725 24.12 -28.04 -11.62
N LEU A 726 24.72 -26.97 -11.09
CA LEU A 726 24.03 -25.97 -10.26
C LEU A 726 22.83 -25.37 -10.98
N THR A 727 23.01 -24.89 -12.22
CA THR A 727 21.91 -24.35 -13.03
C THR A 727 20.81 -25.37 -13.28
N THR A 728 21.17 -26.62 -13.58
CA THR A 728 20.20 -27.70 -13.80
C THR A 728 19.41 -28.01 -12.52
N THR A 729 20.08 -28.08 -11.38
CA THR A 729 19.46 -28.36 -10.08
C THR A 729 18.57 -27.21 -9.62
N ASP A 730 19.00 -25.96 -9.80
CA ASP A 730 18.20 -24.77 -9.50
C ASP A 730 16.92 -24.74 -10.34
N HIS A 731 17.02 -25.00 -11.65
CA HIS A 731 15.85 -25.11 -12.52
C HIS A 731 14.92 -26.27 -12.12
N LEU A 732 15.47 -27.43 -11.72
CA LEU A 732 14.66 -28.53 -11.20
C LEU A 732 13.89 -28.14 -9.94
N ILE A 733 14.53 -27.42 -9.01
CA ILE A 733 13.88 -26.90 -7.81
C ILE A 733 12.72 -25.99 -8.21
N ASP A 734 12.94 -25.00 -9.08
CA ASP A 734 11.88 -24.09 -9.55
C ASP A 734 10.70 -24.87 -10.17
N GLN A 735 10.97 -25.81 -11.07
CA GLN A 735 9.94 -26.62 -11.73
C GLN A 735 9.14 -27.49 -10.75
N ILE A 736 9.77 -28.03 -9.72
CA ILE A 736 9.08 -28.79 -8.67
C ILE A 736 8.27 -27.86 -7.77
N VAL A 737 8.80 -26.68 -7.43
CA VAL A 737 8.10 -25.66 -6.65
C VAL A 737 6.85 -25.19 -7.40
N TYR A 738 6.93 -24.89 -8.70
CA TYR A 738 5.76 -24.53 -9.51
C TYR A 738 4.66 -25.60 -9.44
N LYS A 739 5.01 -26.88 -9.52
CA LYS A 739 4.06 -27.98 -9.36
C LYS A 739 3.47 -28.04 -7.96
N LEU A 740 4.28 -27.83 -6.91
CA LEU A 740 3.82 -27.84 -5.52
C LEU A 740 2.79 -26.73 -5.25
N TYR A 741 2.93 -25.56 -5.89
CA TYR A 741 1.96 -24.47 -5.86
C TYR A 741 0.87 -24.58 -6.92
N ASN A 742 0.81 -25.70 -7.66
CA ASN A 742 -0.20 -26.00 -8.68
C ASN A 742 -0.27 -24.95 -9.81
N LEU A 743 0.89 -24.50 -10.31
CA LEU A 743 0.95 -23.59 -11.44
C LEU A 743 0.73 -24.30 -12.78
N THR A 744 0.04 -23.63 -13.72
CA THR A 744 -0.11 -24.09 -15.10
C THR A 744 1.12 -23.72 -15.95
N PRO A 745 1.34 -24.33 -17.12
CA PRO A 745 2.43 -23.96 -18.03
C PRO A 745 2.44 -22.47 -18.41
N GLU A 746 1.26 -21.87 -18.58
CA GLU A 746 1.11 -20.44 -18.89
C GLU A 746 1.51 -19.56 -17.71
N GLU A 747 1.12 -19.95 -16.49
CA GLU A 747 1.53 -19.25 -15.26
C GLU A 747 3.04 -19.36 -15.02
N ILE A 748 3.64 -20.51 -15.33
CA ILE A 748 5.09 -20.71 -15.25
C ILE A 748 5.82 -19.77 -16.22
N ALA A 749 5.36 -19.67 -17.46
CA ALA A 749 5.95 -18.76 -18.44
C ALA A 749 5.90 -17.29 -17.98
N ILE A 750 4.80 -16.88 -17.34
CA ILE A 750 4.66 -15.55 -16.75
C ILE A 750 5.69 -15.31 -15.63
N VAL A 751 5.89 -16.28 -14.74
CA VAL A 751 6.87 -16.17 -13.64
C VAL A 751 8.31 -16.18 -14.14
N GLU A 752 8.60 -16.95 -15.20
CA GLU A 752 9.93 -17.03 -15.79
C GLU A 752 10.29 -15.83 -16.68
N GLY A 753 9.38 -14.85 -16.82
CA GLY A 753 9.62 -13.60 -17.56
C GLY A 753 9.50 -13.75 -19.08
N GLY A 754 8.53 -14.56 -19.53
CA GLY A 754 8.27 -14.86 -20.93
C GLY A 754 8.13 -13.66 -21.87
#